data_AF-A0A2P2KA66-F1
#
_entry.id   AF-A0A2P2KA66-F1
#
_cell.length_a   1.000
_cell.length_b   1.000
_cell.length_c   1.000
_cell.angle_alpha   90.00
_cell.angle_beta   90.00
_cell.angle_gamma   90.00
#
_symmetry.space_group_name_H-M   'P 1'
#
loop_
_entity.id
_entity.type
_entity.pdbx_description
1 polymer ?
#
loop_
_entity_poly.entity_id
_entity_poly.type
_entity_poly.pdbx_seq_one_letter_code
_entity_poly.pdbx_strand_id
1 'polypeptide(L)'
;MAAAFLLDNSILQSKHALFKAIQGLPILELASICINLTLFMAFLFIISARKIFLCVGRIRYLKDDNNVANSSPIRRTNVEGEIRDIVVATGFNVCLLCCFYVLFLQFLALGYDGVGLIRAAVNGKVVDWFTICLPAAQGLAWFVLSFSALHCKFKVSEKFPLLLRVWWFFSFLICLCTLYVDGRILLVEGSKHLSSHVVANFASTPALAFLCFVAVRGVTGVQVLRNSDLQEPLLLDEDAGCLKVTPYSEAGLFSLATLSWLNSLLSIGAKRPLELKDIPLLAPKDRAKANYRILNVNWEKLKAENPSRQPSLAWAILRSFWKEAACNAIFALMNTLVSYVGPYMISYFVEYLGGKETFPHEGYVLAGIFFSAKLLETLTTRQWYLGVDILGMHVRSALTAMVYRKGLRLSSLARQSHTSGEIVNYMAVDVQRVGDYSWYLHDIWMLPLQIILALAILYKNVGIASVATLLATIISIIVTVPLAKVQEDFQDKLMAAKDERMRKTSECLRNMRILKLQAWEDRYRVKLEEMRGIEFKYLRKALYSQAFITFIFWGSPIFVSAVTFGTSVLLGDQLTAGGVLSALATFRILQEPLRNFPDLVSMMAQTKVSLDRISGFLQEEELQEDATIILPRHMTNLALEIKNGAFCWDPSSSRPTLSGIQMKVHGGMRVAVCGMVGSGKSSFLSCILGEIPKISGEVRVCGTAAYVSQSAWIQSGNIEENILFGNPMDKAKYKSVIHACSLKKDLELFSHGDQTVIGDRGINLSGGQKQRVQLARALYQDADIYLLDDPFSAVDAHTGSELFKEYILTALASKTVIFVTHQVEFLPAADLILVLKEGCIIQAGKYDDLLRGGTDFKTLVSAHHEAIGAMDIPNHSSEGSDESLSMEGPTNMSKNCDAAVSVDSLAMEVQESATSSDQKAIKEKKKAKCSRKKQLVQEEERVRGRVSMRVYLSYMAAAYKGLLIPLIILAQALFQFLQIASNWWMAWANPQTEGGQPRVNPMILLGVYMALAFGSSWFIFMRAVLVATFGLAAAQKLFLKMLRSVFRAPMSFFDSTPAGRILNRVSIDQSVVDLDIPFRLGGFASTTIQLLGIVGVMTKVTWQVLLLVVPMAVACLWMQVII
;
A
#
# COMPACT_ATOMS: atom_id res chain seq x y z
N MET A 1 -71.55 21.55 34.69
CA MET A 1 -70.86 22.30 33.61
C MET A 1 -69.99 23.43 34.17
N ALA A 2 -70.53 24.41 34.91
CA ALA A 2 -69.76 25.56 35.45
C ALA A 2 -68.46 25.21 36.19
N ALA A 3 -68.44 24.14 37.00
CA ALA A 3 -67.24 23.71 37.73
C ALA A 3 -66.04 23.35 36.82
N ALA A 4 -66.28 22.81 35.63
CA ALA A 4 -65.21 22.50 34.67
C ALA A 4 -64.57 23.77 34.10
N PHE A 5 -65.38 24.79 33.82
CA PHE A 5 -64.93 26.07 33.28
C PHE A 5 -64.08 26.88 34.28
N LEU A 6 -64.36 26.71 35.58
CA LEU A 6 -63.55 27.30 36.66
C LEU A 6 -62.21 26.59 36.84
N LEU A 7 -62.17 25.25 36.74
CA LEU A 7 -60.89 24.52 36.75
C LEU A 7 -60.03 24.91 35.56
N ASP A 8 -60.57 24.91 34.34
CA ASP A 8 -59.77 25.16 33.14
C ASP A 8 -59.18 26.58 33.12
N ASN A 9 -59.96 27.60 33.51
CA ASN A 9 -59.43 28.96 33.68
C ASN A 9 -58.34 29.07 34.76
N SER A 10 -58.46 28.34 35.88
CA SER A 10 -57.38 28.34 36.90
C SER A 10 -56.10 27.67 36.40
N ILE A 11 -56.22 26.62 35.59
CA ILE A 11 -55.09 25.92 34.95
C ILE A 11 -54.47 26.80 33.85
N LEU A 12 -55.28 27.55 33.10
CA LEU A 12 -54.80 28.45 32.05
C LEU A 12 -54.11 29.70 32.64
N GLN A 13 -54.66 30.29 33.71
CA GLN A 13 -53.99 31.35 34.47
C GLN A 13 -52.68 30.85 35.12
N SER A 14 -52.68 29.65 35.70
CA SER A 14 -51.47 29.01 36.24
C SER A 14 -50.38 28.84 35.17
N LYS A 15 -50.74 28.29 33.99
CA LYS A 15 -49.82 28.16 32.85
C LYS A 15 -49.31 29.51 32.35
N HIS A 16 -50.18 30.53 32.24
CA HIS A 16 -49.74 31.86 31.80
C HIS A 16 -48.86 32.55 32.84
N ALA A 17 -49.14 32.43 34.14
CA ALA A 17 -48.27 32.95 35.19
C ALA A 17 -46.89 32.29 35.13
N LEU A 18 -46.84 30.96 35.03
CA LEU A 18 -45.59 30.20 34.94
C LEU A 18 -44.78 30.52 33.69
N PHE A 19 -45.42 30.65 32.52
CA PHE A 19 -44.73 31.01 31.28
C PHE A 19 -44.23 32.47 31.28
N LYS A 20 -45.00 33.39 31.89
CA LYS A 20 -44.64 34.82 31.99
C LYS A 20 -43.55 35.07 33.05
N ALA A 21 -43.48 34.25 34.10
CA ALA A 21 -42.38 34.24 35.05
C ALA A 21 -41.09 33.69 34.43
N ILE A 22 -41.17 32.62 33.63
CA ILE A 22 -40.02 32.07 32.87
C ILE A 22 -39.43 33.12 31.91
N GLN A 23 -40.25 34.01 31.33
CA GLN A 23 -39.78 35.15 30.52
C GLN A 23 -39.10 36.28 31.31
N GLY A 24 -39.18 36.28 32.65
CA GLY A 24 -38.52 37.25 33.52
C GLY A 24 -37.09 36.87 33.94
N LEU A 25 -36.67 35.62 33.71
CA LEU A 25 -35.33 35.14 34.07
C LEU A 25 -34.27 35.60 33.05
N PRO A 26 -33.04 35.93 33.49
CA PRO A 26 -31.96 36.25 32.57
C PRO A 26 -31.62 35.02 31.70
N ILE A 27 -31.41 35.27 30.39
CA ILE A 27 -31.27 34.25 29.34
C ILE A 27 -30.25 33.16 29.69
N LEU A 28 -29.17 33.52 30.39
CA LEU A 28 -28.09 32.61 30.77
C LEU A 28 -28.50 31.60 31.87
N GLU A 29 -29.36 31.98 32.80
CA GLU A 29 -29.91 31.07 33.82
C GLU A 29 -30.92 30.09 33.20
N LEU A 30 -31.79 30.60 32.32
CA LEU A 30 -32.72 29.76 31.56
C LEU A 30 -31.96 28.74 30.68
N ALA A 31 -30.87 29.17 30.02
CA ALA A 31 -29.98 28.27 29.29
C ALA A 31 -29.31 27.24 30.21
N SER A 32 -28.84 27.63 31.40
CA SER A 32 -28.25 26.72 32.39
C SER A 32 -29.24 25.65 32.86
N ILE A 33 -30.50 26.02 33.14
CA ILE A 33 -31.57 25.08 33.49
C ILE A 33 -31.84 24.12 32.33
N CYS A 34 -32.03 24.63 31.11
CA CYS A 34 -32.30 23.82 29.94
C CYS A 34 -31.16 22.84 29.60
N ILE A 35 -29.90 23.26 29.70
CA ILE A 35 -28.74 22.40 29.42
C ILE A 35 -28.62 21.29 30.48
N ASN A 36 -28.76 21.61 31.78
CA ASN A 36 -28.70 20.58 32.82
C ASN A 36 -29.88 19.61 32.77
N LEU A 37 -31.09 20.09 32.46
CA LEU A 37 -32.28 19.24 32.33
C LEU A 37 -32.20 18.32 31.09
N THR A 38 -31.71 18.82 29.95
CA THR A 38 -31.53 17.98 28.75
C THR A 38 -30.41 16.95 28.92
N LEU A 39 -29.30 17.30 29.58
CA LEU A 39 -28.24 16.33 29.93
C LEU A 39 -28.72 15.28 30.94
N PHE A 40 -29.53 15.66 31.92
CA PHE A 40 -30.18 14.73 32.85
C PHE A 40 -31.12 13.75 32.12
N MET A 41 -31.98 14.25 31.23
CA MET A 41 -32.88 13.41 30.43
C MET A 41 -32.09 12.48 29.48
N ALA A 42 -30.99 12.95 28.89
CA ALA A 42 -30.10 12.11 28.09
C ALA A 42 -29.41 11.02 28.93
N PHE A 43 -28.99 11.33 30.17
CA PHE A 43 -28.42 10.35 31.09
C PHE A 43 -29.43 9.26 31.48
N LEU A 44 -30.68 9.66 31.81
CA LEU A 44 -31.77 8.72 32.07
C LEU A 44 -32.08 7.85 30.84
N PHE A 45 -32.15 8.43 29.65
CA PHE A 45 -32.37 7.71 28.40
C PHE A 45 -31.24 6.71 28.10
N ILE A 46 -29.98 7.07 28.33
CA ILE A 46 -28.84 6.14 28.14
C ILE A 46 -28.88 4.99 29.15
N ILE A 47 -29.33 5.23 30.38
CA ILE A 47 -29.49 4.18 31.41
C ILE A 47 -30.66 3.25 31.07
N SER A 48 -31.83 3.79 30.68
CA SER A 48 -32.98 2.99 30.29
C SER A 48 -32.69 2.19 29.01
N ALA A 49 -32.12 2.84 27.98
CA ALA A 49 -31.68 2.18 26.76
C ALA A 49 -30.66 1.06 27.04
N ARG A 50 -29.68 1.25 27.96
CA ARG A 50 -28.77 0.16 28.36
C ARG A 50 -29.48 -0.99 29.07
N LYS A 51 -30.42 -0.73 29.98
CA LYS A 51 -31.22 -1.79 30.63
C LYS A 51 -32.07 -2.54 29.60
N ILE A 52 -32.71 -1.83 28.67
CA ILE A 52 -33.50 -2.41 27.58
C ILE A 52 -32.60 -3.24 26.66
N PHE A 53 -31.44 -2.74 26.24
CA PHE A 53 -30.53 -3.46 25.34
C PHE A 53 -29.91 -4.70 26.01
N LEU A 54 -29.66 -4.67 27.32
CA LEU A 54 -29.28 -5.86 28.09
C LEU A 54 -30.44 -6.87 28.17
N CYS A 55 -31.68 -6.41 28.33
CA CYS A 55 -32.86 -7.29 28.35
C CYS A 55 -33.10 -7.93 26.98
N VAL A 56 -33.10 -7.13 25.90
CA VAL A 56 -33.20 -7.59 24.49
C VAL A 56 -32.02 -8.50 24.12
N GLY A 57 -30.81 -8.20 24.60
CA GLY A 57 -29.64 -9.08 24.44
C GLY A 57 -29.84 -10.43 25.10
N ARG A 58 -30.37 -10.46 26.34
CA ARG A 58 -30.70 -11.71 27.06
C ARG A 58 -31.80 -12.51 26.38
N ILE A 59 -32.82 -11.83 25.85
CA ILE A 59 -33.92 -12.44 25.07
C ILE A 59 -33.41 -13.00 23.73
N ARG A 60 -32.46 -12.32 23.07
CA ARG A 60 -31.83 -12.84 21.84
C ARG A 60 -30.94 -14.05 22.13
N TYR A 61 -30.13 -14.01 23.19
CA TYR A 61 -29.32 -15.15 23.62
C TYR A 61 -30.18 -16.40 23.91
N LEU A 62 -31.28 -16.25 24.67
CA LEU A 62 -32.26 -17.33 24.88
C LEU A 62 -32.98 -17.81 23.60
N LYS A 63 -32.95 -17.04 22.51
CA LYS A 63 -33.53 -17.44 21.22
C LYS A 63 -32.54 -18.15 20.31
N ASP A 64 -31.25 -17.81 20.42
CA ASP A 64 -30.18 -18.44 19.65
C ASP A 64 -29.75 -19.79 20.28
N ASP A 65 -29.71 -19.90 21.63
CA ASP A 65 -29.43 -21.16 22.34
C ASP A 65 -30.45 -22.28 22.00
N ASN A 66 -31.70 -21.92 21.69
CA ASN A 66 -32.76 -22.89 21.33
C ASN A 66 -32.63 -23.48 19.91
N ASN A 67 -31.69 -22.99 19.07
CA ASN A 67 -31.58 -23.39 17.66
C ASN A 67 -30.30 -24.20 17.32
N VAL A 68 -29.43 -24.50 18.30
CA VAL A 68 -28.17 -25.25 18.05
C VAL A 68 -27.98 -26.43 19.02
N ALA A 69 -28.99 -27.29 19.11
CA ALA A 69 -28.91 -28.53 19.88
C ALA A 69 -28.32 -29.69 19.03
N ASN A 70 -26.99 -29.71 18.82
CA ASN A 70 -26.19 -30.93 18.58
C ASN A 70 -24.68 -30.65 18.42
N SER A 71 -23.93 -30.63 19.52
CA SER A 71 -22.50 -31.02 19.57
C SER A 71 -22.03 -31.15 21.02
N SER A 72 -20.93 -31.87 21.25
CA SER A 72 -20.46 -32.34 22.56
C SER A 72 -19.83 -31.23 23.45
N PRO A 73 -19.83 -31.40 24.79
CA PRO A 73 -19.61 -30.29 25.72
C PRO A 73 -18.13 -29.87 25.82
N ILE A 74 -17.80 -28.67 25.35
CA ILE A 74 -16.52 -28.03 25.64
C ILE A 74 -16.53 -27.50 27.08
N ARG A 75 -15.60 -28.04 27.88
CA ARG A 75 -15.37 -27.79 29.31
C ARG A 75 -15.10 -26.31 29.61
N ARG A 76 -16.15 -25.52 29.90
CA ARG A 76 -16.00 -24.16 30.47
C ARG A 76 -15.44 -24.27 31.89
N THR A 77 -14.14 -24.03 32.03
CA THR A 77 -13.52 -23.77 33.34
C THR A 77 -13.93 -22.39 33.83
N ASN A 78 -14.78 -22.33 34.86
CA ASN A 78 -15.00 -21.09 35.60
C ASN A 78 -13.71 -20.70 36.32
N VAL A 79 -13.01 -19.69 35.77
CA VAL A 79 -11.91 -19.02 36.47
C VAL A 79 -12.44 -17.70 37.02
N GLU A 80 -13.18 -17.79 38.13
CA GLU A 80 -13.44 -16.64 38.99
C GLU A 80 -12.15 -16.34 39.79
N GLY A 81 -11.18 -15.75 39.08
CA GLY A 81 -9.87 -15.39 39.62
C GLY A 81 -9.90 -14.11 40.46
N GLU A 82 -9.34 -14.19 41.66
CA GLU A 82 -9.35 -13.18 42.72
C GLU A 82 -9.02 -11.74 42.27
N ILE A 83 -9.78 -10.75 42.76
CA ILE A 83 -9.47 -9.33 42.62
C ILE A 83 -8.75 -8.84 43.89
N ARG A 84 -7.41 -8.76 43.83
CA ARG A 84 -6.53 -8.05 44.77
C ARG A 84 -5.33 -7.49 43.96
N ASP A 85 -4.96 -6.22 43.97
CA ASP A 85 -5.48 -5.06 44.70
C ASP A 85 -5.86 -3.90 43.76
N ILE A 86 -6.70 -2.97 44.25
CA ILE A 86 -7.15 -1.79 43.50
C ILE A 86 -6.46 -0.53 44.04
N VAL A 87 -5.45 -0.04 43.31
CA VAL A 87 -4.79 1.23 43.65
C VAL A 87 -5.62 2.39 43.09
N VAL A 88 -6.28 3.11 43.99
CA VAL A 88 -7.05 4.33 43.67
C VAL A 88 -6.14 5.55 43.86
N ALA A 89 -5.68 6.17 42.78
CA ALA A 89 -4.86 7.37 42.86
C ALA A 89 -5.59 8.52 43.59
N THR A 90 -4.83 9.33 44.34
CA THR A 90 -5.34 10.48 45.13
C THR A 90 -6.19 11.44 44.30
N GLY A 91 -5.84 11.67 43.02
CA GLY A 91 -6.62 12.50 42.10
C GLY A 91 -8.07 12.04 41.88
N PHE A 92 -8.37 10.75 42.04
CA PHE A 92 -9.74 10.24 41.99
C PHE A 92 -10.55 10.65 43.22
N ASN A 93 -9.95 10.58 44.41
CA ASN A 93 -10.60 11.00 45.65
C ASN A 93 -10.80 12.53 45.66
N VAL A 94 -9.84 13.31 45.15
CA VAL A 94 -10.02 14.77 44.95
C VAL A 94 -11.15 15.08 43.96
N CYS A 95 -11.25 14.32 42.85
CA CYS A 95 -12.36 14.46 41.90
C CYS A 95 -13.73 14.22 42.56
N LEU A 96 -13.88 13.17 43.39
CA LEU A 96 -15.10 12.96 44.17
C LEU A 96 -15.38 14.09 45.16
N LEU A 97 -14.36 14.56 45.89
CA LEU A 97 -14.49 15.68 46.84
C LEU A 97 -14.95 16.96 46.12
N CYS A 98 -14.43 17.28 44.93
CA CYS A 98 -14.89 18.41 44.13
C CYS A 98 -16.37 18.29 43.74
N CYS A 99 -16.85 17.12 43.30
CA CYS A 99 -18.26 16.91 42.98
C CYS A 99 -19.17 17.11 44.21
N PHE A 100 -18.84 16.49 45.34
CA PHE A 100 -19.62 16.63 46.57
C PHE A 100 -19.54 18.04 47.19
N TYR A 101 -18.42 18.75 47.01
CA TYR A 101 -18.27 20.15 47.43
C TYR A 101 -19.19 21.09 46.64
N VAL A 102 -19.24 20.96 45.31
CA VAL A 102 -20.17 21.77 44.49
C VAL A 102 -21.62 21.43 44.83
N LEU A 103 -21.95 20.15 45.05
CA LEU A 103 -23.28 19.73 45.52
C LEU A 103 -23.65 20.37 46.88
N PHE A 104 -22.70 20.42 47.82
CA PHE A 104 -22.90 21.04 49.13
C PHE A 104 -23.14 22.55 49.04
N LEU A 105 -22.38 23.28 48.21
CA LEU A 105 -22.61 24.71 47.95
C LEU A 105 -24.00 24.98 47.38
N GLN A 106 -24.48 24.12 46.46
CA GLN A 106 -25.82 24.26 45.87
C GLN A 106 -26.94 23.99 46.89
N PHE A 107 -26.77 23.02 47.80
CA PHE A 107 -27.71 22.82 48.90
C PHE A 107 -27.68 23.95 49.94
N LEU A 108 -26.52 24.58 50.19
CA LEU A 108 -26.43 25.76 51.04
C LEU A 108 -27.16 26.97 50.44
N ALA A 109 -26.99 27.23 49.12
CA ALA A 109 -27.74 28.27 48.43
C ALA A 109 -29.25 28.01 48.51
N LEU A 110 -29.69 26.80 48.14
CA LEU A 110 -31.09 26.36 48.21
C LEU A 110 -31.70 26.53 49.63
N GLY A 111 -30.93 26.19 50.67
CA GLY A 111 -31.36 26.34 52.06
C GLY A 111 -31.43 27.80 52.52
N TYR A 112 -30.46 28.63 52.13
CA TYR A 112 -30.46 30.06 52.42
C TYR A 112 -31.64 30.77 51.75
N ASP A 113 -31.85 30.51 50.46
CA ASP A 113 -32.94 31.10 49.68
C ASP A 113 -34.30 30.62 50.20
N GLY A 114 -34.44 29.33 50.53
CA GLY A 114 -35.65 28.78 51.14
C GLY A 114 -35.99 29.40 52.50
N VAL A 115 -35.01 29.61 53.38
CA VAL A 115 -35.23 30.30 54.67
C VAL A 115 -35.55 31.78 54.47
N GLY A 116 -34.94 32.44 53.49
CA GLY A 116 -35.30 33.79 53.07
C GLY A 116 -36.74 33.87 52.58
N LEU A 117 -37.18 32.88 51.78
CA LEU A 117 -38.52 32.79 51.23
C LEU A 117 -39.59 32.59 52.32
N ILE A 118 -39.33 31.67 53.26
CA ILE A 118 -40.21 31.43 54.41
C ILE A 118 -40.32 32.69 55.28
N ARG A 119 -39.20 33.40 55.51
CA ARG A 119 -39.20 34.67 56.25
C ARG A 119 -39.98 35.78 55.50
N ALA A 120 -39.94 35.80 54.17
CA ALA A 120 -40.73 36.72 53.36
C ALA A 120 -42.24 36.42 53.41
N ALA A 121 -42.61 35.13 53.36
CA ALA A 121 -44.00 34.67 53.48
C ALA A 121 -44.61 35.01 54.86
N VAL A 122 -43.88 34.74 55.95
CA VAL A 122 -44.30 35.08 57.32
C VAL A 122 -44.47 36.59 57.50
N ASN A 123 -43.67 37.40 56.81
CA ASN A 123 -43.77 38.86 56.81
C ASN A 123 -44.80 39.43 55.80
N GLY A 124 -45.68 38.60 55.24
CA GLY A 124 -46.80 39.04 54.40
C GLY A 124 -46.43 39.67 53.06
N LYS A 125 -45.18 39.49 52.58
CA LYS A 125 -44.77 39.97 51.25
C LYS A 125 -45.23 38.99 50.17
N VAL A 126 -45.46 39.51 48.95
CA VAL A 126 -45.64 38.65 47.78
C VAL A 126 -44.35 37.86 47.54
N VAL A 127 -44.48 36.55 47.39
CA VAL A 127 -43.35 35.61 47.32
C VAL A 127 -43.23 35.03 45.91
N ASP A 128 -42.09 35.25 45.27
CA ASP A 128 -41.77 34.67 43.97
C ASP A 128 -40.98 33.36 44.12
N TRP A 129 -41.72 32.24 44.02
CA TRP A 129 -41.18 30.89 44.16
C TRP A 129 -40.18 30.47 43.06
N PHE A 130 -40.11 31.19 41.93
CA PHE A 130 -39.20 30.85 40.83
C PHE A 130 -37.72 31.03 41.20
N THR A 131 -37.43 31.85 42.22
CA THR A 131 -36.09 32.01 42.81
C THR A 131 -35.47 30.68 43.29
N ILE A 132 -36.29 29.73 43.75
CA ILE A 132 -35.85 28.41 44.24
C ILE A 132 -35.59 27.42 43.08
N CYS A 133 -36.18 27.61 41.91
CA CYS A 133 -36.11 26.66 40.80
C CYS A 133 -34.67 26.46 40.25
N LEU A 134 -33.87 27.53 40.22
CA LEU A 134 -32.49 27.49 39.72
C LEU A 134 -31.56 26.65 40.62
N PRO A 135 -31.40 26.95 41.94
CA PRO A 135 -30.57 26.11 42.82
C PRO A 135 -31.13 24.70 42.99
N ALA A 136 -32.45 24.49 42.91
CA ALA A 136 -33.05 23.15 42.95
C ALA A 136 -32.65 22.30 41.72
N ALA A 137 -32.71 22.87 40.50
CA ALA A 137 -32.28 22.20 39.28
C ALA A 137 -30.77 21.91 39.27
N GLN A 138 -29.95 22.85 39.75
CA GLN A 138 -28.50 22.66 39.88
C GLN A 138 -28.15 21.60 40.93
N GLY A 139 -28.82 21.58 42.09
CA GLY A 139 -28.67 20.54 43.11
C GLY A 139 -29.00 19.14 42.60
N LEU A 140 -30.09 18.99 41.84
CA LEU A 140 -30.46 17.71 41.19
C LEU A 140 -29.35 17.23 40.22
N ALA A 141 -28.83 18.13 39.38
CA ALA A 141 -27.76 17.80 38.44
C ALA A 141 -26.47 17.37 39.17
N TRP A 142 -26.05 18.11 40.21
CA TRP A 142 -24.85 17.80 40.98
C TRP A 142 -24.96 16.53 41.84
N PHE A 143 -26.17 16.17 42.28
CA PHE A 143 -26.44 14.88 42.90
C PHE A 143 -26.15 13.74 41.91
N VAL A 144 -26.71 13.82 40.70
CA VAL A 144 -26.51 12.82 39.64
C VAL A 144 -25.04 12.72 39.21
N LEU A 145 -24.36 13.85 39.04
CA LEU A 145 -22.92 13.89 38.73
C LEU A 145 -22.07 13.22 39.81
N SER A 146 -22.32 13.52 41.09
CA SER A 146 -21.56 12.97 42.21
C SER A 146 -21.73 11.46 42.34
N PHE A 147 -22.96 10.95 42.24
CA PHE A 147 -23.22 9.51 42.27
C PHE A 147 -22.74 8.78 41.01
N SER A 148 -22.74 9.42 39.84
CA SER A 148 -22.17 8.86 38.60
C SER A 148 -20.64 8.72 38.69
N ALA A 149 -19.96 9.71 39.27
CA ALA A 149 -18.53 9.64 39.57
C ALA A 149 -18.22 8.54 40.61
N LEU A 150 -19.01 8.44 41.69
CA LEU A 150 -18.87 7.41 42.72
C LEU A 150 -19.07 5.99 42.15
N HIS A 151 -20.04 5.81 41.25
CA HIS A 151 -20.27 4.54 40.55
C HIS A 151 -19.06 4.10 39.69
N CYS A 152 -18.21 5.03 39.23
CA CYS A 152 -16.97 4.68 38.53
C CYS A 152 -15.96 3.98 39.45
N LYS A 153 -16.01 4.23 40.77
CA LYS A 153 -15.21 3.52 41.79
C LYS A 153 -15.69 2.06 41.93
N PHE A 154 -16.99 1.88 42.14
CA PHE A 154 -17.60 0.55 42.30
C PHE A 154 -17.44 -0.35 41.06
N LYS A 155 -17.44 0.24 39.86
CA LYS A 155 -17.23 -0.50 38.60
C LYS A 155 -15.75 -0.58 38.16
N VAL A 156 -14.81 -0.15 39.01
CA VAL A 156 -13.35 -0.22 38.79
C VAL A 156 -12.94 0.28 37.39
N SER A 157 -13.48 1.43 36.99
CA SER A 157 -13.32 1.90 35.61
C SER A 157 -12.09 2.79 35.45
N GLU A 158 -11.18 2.43 34.54
CA GLU A 158 -9.93 3.16 34.25
C GLU A 158 -10.14 4.56 33.64
N LYS A 159 -11.33 4.82 33.06
CA LYS A 159 -11.65 6.04 32.31
C LYS A 159 -13.05 6.53 32.65
N PHE A 160 -13.20 7.85 32.82
CA PHE A 160 -14.51 8.45 33.09
C PHE A 160 -15.43 8.33 31.86
N PRO A 161 -16.73 8.02 32.02
CA PRO A 161 -17.69 7.98 30.92
C PRO A 161 -17.72 9.28 30.11
N LEU A 162 -17.84 9.18 28.78
CA LEU A 162 -17.82 10.36 27.90
C LEU A 162 -18.89 11.40 28.29
N LEU A 163 -20.11 10.97 28.62
CA LEU A 163 -21.18 11.88 29.05
C LEU A 163 -20.80 12.66 30.33
N LEU A 164 -20.16 12.00 31.31
CA LEU A 164 -19.74 12.63 32.57
C LEU A 164 -18.64 13.68 32.32
N ARG A 165 -17.68 13.35 31.45
CA ARG A 165 -16.62 14.29 31.02
C ARG A 165 -17.19 15.50 30.28
N VAL A 166 -18.12 15.27 29.36
CA VAL A 166 -18.81 16.33 28.59
C VAL A 166 -19.62 17.23 29.52
N TRP A 167 -20.35 16.65 30.48
CA TRP A 167 -21.15 17.42 31.44
C TRP A 167 -20.25 18.30 32.33
N TRP A 168 -19.17 17.77 32.91
CA TRP A 168 -18.21 18.58 33.68
C TRP A 168 -17.59 19.73 32.87
N PHE A 169 -17.24 19.49 31.61
CA PHE A 169 -16.71 20.53 30.72
C PHE A 169 -17.74 21.65 30.48
N PHE A 170 -18.98 21.29 30.16
CA PHE A 170 -20.05 22.29 29.98
C PHE A 170 -20.44 22.99 31.28
N SER A 171 -20.44 22.31 32.44
CA SER A 171 -20.69 22.96 33.74
C SER A 171 -19.65 24.01 34.08
N PHE A 172 -18.36 23.76 33.78
CA PHE A 172 -17.32 24.79 33.94
C PHE A 172 -17.48 25.94 32.95
N LEU A 173 -17.81 25.65 31.68
CA LEU A 173 -18.04 26.69 30.67
C LEU A 173 -19.22 27.61 31.03
N ILE A 174 -20.33 27.03 31.50
CA ILE A 174 -21.51 27.78 31.98
C ILE A 174 -21.13 28.64 33.20
N CYS A 175 -20.40 28.09 34.18
CA CYS A 175 -19.94 28.83 35.35
C CYS A 175 -18.99 29.99 35.00
N LEU A 176 -18.13 29.82 34.00
CA LEU A 176 -17.25 30.89 33.52
C LEU A 176 -18.05 31.99 32.78
N CYS A 177 -19.10 31.62 32.05
CA CYS A 177 -20.04 32.58 31.46
C CYS A 177 -20.87 33.33 32.51
N THR A 178 -21.39 32.66 33.55
CA THR A 178 -22.15 33.34 34.62
C THR A 178 -21.22 34.26 35.42
N LEU A 179 -20.05 33.79 35.86
CA LEU A 179 -19.08 34.60 36.60
C LEU A 179 -18.63 35.85 35.82
N TYR A 180 -18.51 35.77 34.48
CA TYR A 180 -18.25 36.95 33.65
C TYR A 180 -19.42 37.96 33.67
N VAL A 181 -20.66 37.49 33.59
CA VAL A 181 -21.86 38.37 33.65
C VAL A 181 -22.04 38.94 35.06
N ASP A 182 -22.04 38.09 36.07
CA ASP A 182 -22.16 38.45 37.49
C ASP A 182 -21.08 39.46 37.89
N GLY A 183 -19.82 39.20 37.51
CA GLY A 183 -18.71 40.13 37.75
C GLY A 183 -18.84 41.46 37.01
N ARG A 184 -19.39 41.47 35.78
CA ARG A 184 -19.68 42.69 35.04
C ARG A 184 -20.80 43.52 35.67
N ILE A 185 -21.81 42.89 36.28
CA ILE A 185 -22.92 43.61 36.93
C ILE A 185 -22.50 44.09 38.33
N LEU A 186 -21.78 43.27 39.10
CA LEU A 186 -21.25 43.64 40.42
C LEU A 186 -20.28 44.84 40.33
N LEU A 187 -19.50 44.96 39.25
CA LEU A 187 -18.68 46.15 38.95
C LEU A 187 -19.48 47.43 38.63
N VAL A 188 -20.79 47.32 38.34
CA VAL A 188 -21.66 48.46 37.98
C VAL A 188 -22.63 48.82 39.12
N GLU A 189 -23.20 47.82 39.80
CA GLU A 189 -24.22 47.99 40.83
C GLU A 189 -23.69 47.82 42.27
N GLY A 190 -22.45 47.37 42.42
CA GLY A 190 -21.79 47.15 43.71
C GLY A 190 -22.44 46.05 44.54
N SER A 191 -22.44 46.21 45.87
CA SER A 191 -22.94 45.23 46.83
C SER A 191 -24.44 44.94 46.75
N LYS A 192 -25.21 45.70 45.96
CA LYS A 192 -26.66 45.48 45.76
C LYS A 192 -26.97 44.21 44.96
N HIS A 193 -26.05 43.77 44.10
CA HIS A 193 -26.20 42.55 43.28
C HIS A 193 -25.59 41.29 43.94
N LEU A 194 -25.26 41.34 45.24
CA LEU A 194 -24.63 40.21 45.93
C LEU A 194 -25.68 39.18 46.39
N SER A 195 -26.07 38.28 45.48
CA SER A 195 -26.97 37.16 45.78
C SER A 195 -26.24 35.90 46.25
N SER A 196 -26.99 35.00 46.89
CA SER A 196 -26.58 33.64 47.26
C SER A 196 -25.98 32.84 46.09
N HIS A 197 -26.64 32.88 44.93
CA HIS A 197 -26.21 32.22 43.69
C HIS A 197 -24.86 32.75 43.18
N VAL A 198 -24.64 34.08 43.19
CA VAL A 198 -23.35 34.69 42.80
C VAL A 198 -22.22 34.20 43.71
N VAL A 199 -22.45 34.15 45.03
CA VAL A 199 -21.46 33.64 46.00
C VAL A 199 -21.20 32.14 45.79
N ALA A 200 -22.23 31.33 45.52
CA ALA A 200 -22.09 29.90 45.25
C ALA A 200 -21.34 29.60 43.93
N ASN A 201 -21.57 30.39 42.87
CA ASN A 201 -20.83 30.30 41.61
C ASN A 201 -19.35 30.65 41.80
N PHE A 202 -19.06 31.73 42.52
CA PHE A 202 -17.69 32.14 42.81
C PHE A 202 -16.94 31.08 43.65
N ALA A 203 -17.60 30.53 44.68
CA ALA A 203 -17.02 29.48 45.53
C ALA A 203 -16.84 28.12 44.81
N SER A 204 -17.71 27.77 43.85
CA SER A 204 -17.61 26.50 43.10
C SER A 204 -16.61 26.55 41.94
N THR A 205 -16.29 27.73 41.40
CA THR A 205 -15.40 27.92 40.24
C THR A 205 -14.08 27.14 40.32
N PRO A 206 -13.31 27.12 41.44
CA PRO A 206 -12.05 26.36 41.52
C PRO A 206 -12.23 24.85 41.42
N ALA A 207 -13.31 24.31 42.01
CA ALA A 207 -13.63 22.88 41.92
C ALA A 207 -14.06 22.49 40.51
N LEU A 208 -14.82 23.36 39.83
CA LEU A 208 -15.23 23.15 38.43
C LEU A 208 -14.04 23.22 37.47
N ALA A 209 -13.06 24.11 37.71
CA ALA A 209 -11.82 24.17 36.94
C ALA A 209 -11.01 22.86 37.05
N PHE A 210 -10.92 22.28 38.26
CA PHE A 210 -10.28 20.98 38.48
C PHE A 210 -11.03 19.84 37.77
N LEU A 211 -12.37 19.79 37.88
CA LEU A 211 -13.19 18.79 37.19
C LEU A 211 -13.09 18.92 35.67
N CYS A 212 -12.98 20.13 35.12
CA CYS A 212 -12.73 20.37 33.70
C CYS A 212 -11.36 19.82 33.24
N PHE A 213 -10.29 20.06 34.02
CA PHE A 213 -8.97 19.49 33.74
C PHE A 213 -8.98 17.94 33.75
N VAL A 214 -9.66 17.34 34.73
CA VAL A 214 -9.87 15.88 34.79
C VAL A 214 -10.72 15.39 33.61
N ALA A 215 -11.76 16.14 33.20
CA ALA A 215 -12.59 15.82 32.05
C ALA A 215 -11.79 15.82 30.73
N VAL A 216 -10.86 16.76 30.53
CA VAL A 216 -9.94 16.75 29.38
C VAL A 216 -9.03 15.52 29.43
N ARG A 217 -8.41 15.23 30.58
CA ARG A 217 -7.44 14.12 30.74
C ARG A 217 -8.09 12.72 30.66
N GLY A 218 -9.33 12.56 31.11
CA GLY A 218 -10.20 11.40 30.87
C GLY A 218 -9.90 10.08 31.58
N VAL A 219 -8.71 9.90 32.18
CA VAL A 219 -8.38 8.77 33.05
C VAL A 219 -8.85 8.99 34.48
N THR A 220 -9.31 7.92 35.15
CA THR A 220 -9.69 7.96 36.57
C THR A 220 -8.50 7.89 37.51
N GLY A 221 -7.38 7.29 37.07
CA GLY A 221 -6.26 6.96 37.96
C GLY A 221 -6.51 5.75 38.85
N VAL A 222 -7.59 4.99 38.60
CA VAL A 222 -7.75 3.64 39.16
C VAL A 222 -6.89 2.69 38.33
N GLN A 223 -5.88 2.08 38.96
CA GLN A 223 -5.06 1.04 38.34
C GLN A 223 -5.49 -0.33 38.85
N VAL A 224 -5.83 -1.22 37.91
CA VAL A 224 -5.99 -2.65 38.16
C VAL A 224 -4.63 -3.30 37.91
N LEU A 225 -3.98 -3.78 38.97
CA LEU A 225 -2.69 -4.45 38.84
C LEU A 225 -2.89 -5.86 38.28
N ARG A 226 -2.87 -5.99 36.95
CA ARG A 226 -2.91 -7.29 36.28
C ARG A 226 -1.49 -7.84 36.17
N ASN A 227 -1.20 -8.94 36.86
CA ASN A 227 0.11 -9.61 36.80
C ASN A 227 0.49 -9.89 35.35
N SER A 228 1.68 -9.42 34.95
CA SER A 228 2.17 -9.47 33.56
C SER A 228 3.06 -10.69 33.26
N ASP A 229 3.27 -11.56 34.26
CA ASP A 229 4.31 -12.59 34.25
C ASP A 229 3.80 -14.00 33.94
N LEU A 230 2.53 -14.14 33.49
CA LEU A 230 2.06 -15.36 32.85
C LEU A 230 2.44 -15.33 31.37
N GLN A 231 3.45 -16.13 31.03
CA GLN A 231 4.08 -16.21 29.73
C GLN A 231 3.09 -16.50 28.60
N GLU A 232 3.01 -15.61 27.61
CA GLU A 232 2.61 -16.04 26.26
C GLU A 232 3.73 -16.96 25.72
N PRO A 233 3.41 -18.16 25.19
CA PRO A 233 4.44 -19.07 24.67
C PRO A 233 5.12 -18.43 23.46
N LEU A 234 6.41 -18.11 23.61
CA LEU A 234 7.20 -17.34 22.65
C LEU A 234 7.58 -18.11 21.37
N LEU A 235 7.01 -19.30 21.19
CA LEU A 235 7.02 -20.13 19.99
C LEU A 235 5.61 -20.71 19.81
N LEU A 236 4.84 -20.11 18.89
CA LEU A 236 3.86 -20.86 18.11
C LEU A 236 4.56 -21.25 16.81
N ASP A 237 4.54 -22.53 16.48
CA ASP A 237 4.73 -22.95 15.10
C ASP A 237 3.50 -22.45 14.32
N GLU A 238 3.65 -21.38 13.53
CA GLU A 238 2.55 -20.76 12.80
C GLU A 238 2.11 -21.60 11.60
N ASP A 239 1.31 -22.64 11.88
CA ASP A 239 0.40 -23.22 10.92
C ASP A 239 -0.44 -22.10 10.27
N ALA A 240 -0.58 -22.15 8.93
CA ALA A 240 -1.19 -21.09 8.14
C ALA A 240 -2.70 -20.82 8.43
N GLY A 241 -3.29 -21.55 9.39
CA GLY A 241 -4.62 -21.30 9.94
C GLY A 241 -4.68 -20.25 11.06
N CYS A 242 -3.55 -19.89 11.70
CA CYS A 242 -3.55 -18.93 12.83
C CYS A 242 -3.62 -17.46 12.41
N LEU A 243 -3.22 -17.12 11.17
CA LEU A 243 -3.23 -15.75 10.68
C LEU A 243 -4.66 -15.26 10.41
N LYS A 244 -5.10 -14.25 11.17
CA LYS A 244 -6.45 -13.69 11.07
C LYS A 244 -6.72 -13.09 9.69
N VAL A 245 -7.91 -13.37 9.17
CA VAL A 245 -8.44 -12.79 7.93
C VAL A 245 -8.69 -11.29 8.12
N THR A 246 -8.67 -10.50 7.04
CA THR A 246 -8.94 -9.06 7.13
C THR A 246 -10.32 -8.78 7.77
N PRO A 247 -10.41 -7.85 8.74
CA PRO A 247 -11.69 -7.51 9.37
C PRO A 247 -12.67 -6.82 8.40
N TYR A 248 -12.24 -6.53 7.17
CA TYR A 248 -13.08 -5.98 6.09
C TYR A 248 -14.22 -6.93 5.68
N SER A 249 -14.01 -8.25 5.64
CA SER A 249 -15.06 -9.20 5.26
C SER A 249 -16.13 -9.43 6.34
N GLU A 250 -15.85 -9.04 7.59
CA GLU A 250 -16.74 -9.19 8.75
C GLU A 250 -17.24 -7.83 9.28
N ALA A 251 -16.83 -6.72 8.64
CA ALA A 251 -17.19 -5.38 9.06
C ALA A 251 -18.67 -5.08 8.80
N GLY A 252 -19.41 -4.77 9.87
CA GLY A 252 -20.78 -4.22 9.75
C GLY A 252 -20.81 -2.88 9.02
N LEU A 253 -21.95 -2.54 8.41
CA LEU A 253 -22.13 -1.41 7.48
C LEU A 253 -21.51 -0.08 7.96
N PHE A 254 -21.66 0.29 9.24
CA PHE A 254 -21.06 1.51 9.78
C PHE A 254 -19.52 1.49 9.76
N SER A 255 -18.90 0.33 10.01
CA SER A 255 -17.45 0.15 9.95
C SER A 255 -16.92 0.16 8.52
N LEU A 256 -17.69 -0.35 7.55
CA LEU A 256 -17.39 -0.19 6.12
C LEU A 256 -17.49 1.27 5.68
N ALA A 257 -18.59 1.95 6.03
CA ALA A 257 -18.84 3.35 5.67
C ALA A 257 -17.76 4.31 6.22
N THR A 258 -17.29 4.06 7.45
CA THR A 258 -16.26 4.88 8.13
C THR A 258 -14.84 4.34 8.01
N LEU A 259 -14.63 3.21 7.31
CA LEU A 259 -13.37 2.46 7.23
C LEU A 259 -12.75 2.07 8.59
N SER A 260 -13.55 2.04 9.67
CA SER A 260 -13.05 1.89 11.05
C SER A 260 -12.38 0.55 11.35
N TRP A 261 -12.59 -0.47 10.50
CA TRP A 261 -11.91 -1.76 10.55
C TRP A 261 -10.38 -1.63 10.39
N LEU A 262 -9.90 -0.57 9.73
CA LEU A 262 -8.47 -0.30 9.54
C LEU A 262 -7.80 0.28 10.81
N ASN A 263 -8.57 0.82 11.76
CA ASN A 263 -8.05 1.49 12.96
C ASN A 263 -7.15 0.59 13.82
N SER A 264 -7.42 -0.72 13.84
CA SER A 264 -6.57 -1.68 14.56
C SER A 264 -5.14 -1.70 13.99
N LEU A 265 -5.01 -1.81 12.66
CA LEU A 265 -3.73 -1.84 11.95
C LEU A 265 -2.99 -0.50 12.07
N LEU A 266 -3.69 0.63 11.92
CA LEU A 266 -3.12 1.97 12.13
C LEU A 266 -2.60 2.14 13.57
N SER A 267 -3.33 1.63 14.58
CA SER A 267 -2.90 1.70 15.97
C SER A 267 -1.66 0.84 16.30
N ILE A 268 -1.32 -0.13 15.45
CA ILE A 268 -0.06 -0.89 15.50
C ILE A 268 1.03 -0.08 14.79
N GLY A 269 0.76 0.42 13.58
CA GLY A 269 1.66 1.26 12.78
C GLY A 269 2.18 2.51 13.52
N ALA A 270 1.29 3.17 14.26
CA ALA A 270 1.61 4.32 15.11
C ALA A 270 2.55 3.98 16.29
N LYS A 271 2.63 2.71 16.70
CA LYS A 271 3.50 2.23 17.81
C LYS A 271 4.80 1.61 17.31
N ARG A 272 4.74 0.86 16.20
CA ARG A 272 5.90 0.23 15.55
C ARG A 272 5.72 0.22 14.02
N PRO A 273 6.80 0.32 13.24
CA PRO A 273 6.72 0.04 11.80
C PRO A 273 6.13 -1.36 11.57
N LEU A 274 5.14 -1.44 10.68
CA LEU A 274 4.46 -2.70 10.35
C LEU A 274 5.44 -3.67 9.69
N GLU A 275 5.45 -4.92 10.16
CA GLU A 275 6.16 -6.04 9.55
C GLU A 275 5.14 -6.93 8.79
N LEU A 276 5.59 -7.83 7.90
CA LEU A 276 4.68 -8.58 7.01
C LEU A 276 3.61 -9.38 7.78
N LYS A 277 3.97 -9.89 8.96
CA LYS A 277 3.09 -10.59 9.92
C LYS A 277 2.00 -9.72 10.57
N ASP A 278 2.17 -8.40 10.56
CA ASP A 278 1.16 -7.45 11.06
C ASP A 278 0.03 -7.24 10.04
N ILE A 279 0.22 -7.68 8.78
CA ILE A 279 -0.75 -7.52 7.69
C ILE A 279 -1.68 -8.75 7.68
N PRO A 280 -3.00 -8.58 7.85
CA PRO A 280 -3.94 -9.70 7.89
C PRO A 280 -4.14 -10.38 6.52
N LEU A 281 -4.48 -11.67 6.53
CA LEU A 281 -4.67 -12.43 5.29
C LEU A 281 -5.93 -11.97 4.53
N LEU A 282 -5.80 -11.84 3.20
CA LEU A 282 -6.92 -11.58 2.30
C LEU A 282 -8.07 -12.58 2.52
N ALA A 283 -9.32 -12.09 2.51
CA ALA A 283 -10.50 -12.92 2.63
C ALA A 283 -10.60 -13.91 1.45
N PRO A 284 -11.20 -15.12 1.62
CA PRO A 284 -11.15 -16.17 0.60
C PRO A 284 -11.64 -15.76 -0.79
N LYS A 285 -12.61 -14.84 -0.87
CA LYS A 285 -13.11 -14.24 -2.11
C LYS A 285 -12.07 -13.38 -2.85
N ASP A 286 -11.26 -12.61 -2.11
CA ASP A 286 -10.35 -11.59 -2.65
C ASP A 286 -8.97 -12.19 -3.03
N ARG A 287 -8.79 -13.52 -2.86
CA ARG A 287 -7.55 -14.23 -3.18
C ARG A 287 -7.49 -14.54 -4.67
N ALA A 288 -6.29 -14.43 -5.26
CA ALA A 288 -6.02 -14.74 -6.67
C ALA A 288 -6.60 -16.10 -7.13
N LYS A 289 -6.56 -17.14 -6.29
CA LYS A 289 -7.13 -18.49 -6.58
C LYS A 289 -8.65 -18.47 -6.80
N ALA A 290 -9.40 -17.55 -6.19
CA ALA A 290 -10.83 -17.38 -6.41
C ALA A 290 -11.09 -16.56 -7.69
N ASN A 291 -10.46 -15.38 -7.80
CA ASN A 291 -10.59 -14.49 -8.95
C ASN A 291 -10.19 -15.18 -10.28
N TYR A 292 -9.09 -15.93 -10.27
CA TYR A 292 -8.67 -16.78 -11.39
C TYR A 292 -9.74 -17.81 -11.77
N ARG A 293 -10.35 -18.51 -10.81
CA ARG A 293 -11.40 -19.51 -11.08
C ARG A 293 -12.63 -18.88 -11.74
N ILE A 294 -13.08 -17.72 -11.26
CA ILE A 294 -14.24 -17.01 -11.83
C ILE A 294 -13.93 -16.60 -13.28
N LEU A 295 -12.78 -15.96 -13.51
CA LEU A 295 -12.40 -15.49 -14.85
C LEU A 295 -12.17 -16.66 -15.82
N ASN A 296 -11.46 -17.71 -15.41
CA ASN A 296 -11.18 -18.86 -16.27
C ASN A 296 -12.46 -19.64 -16.63
N VAL A 297 -13.44 -19.75 -15.73
CA VAL A 297 -14.74 -20.39 -16.05
C VAL A 297 -15.52 -19.58 -17.10
N ASN A 298 -15.47 -18.24 -17.04
CA ASN A 298 -16.14 -17.41 -18.05
C ASN A 298 -15.36 -17.31 -19.37
N TRP A 299 -14.03 -17.43 -19.33
CA TRP A 299 -13.16 -17.48 -20.51
C TRP A 299 -13.37 -18.76 -21.33
N GLU A 300 -13.35 -19.94 -20.70
CA GLU A 300 -13.61 -21.20 -21.40
C GLU A 300 -15.06 -21.33 -21.88
N LYS A 301 -16.03 -20.74 -21.14
CA LYS A 301 -17.41 -20.59 -21.65
C LYS A 301 -17.46 -19.74 -22.91
N LEU A 302 -16.78 -18.59 -22.96
CA LEU A 302 -16.78 -17.72 -24.14
C LEU A 302 -16.18 -18.40 -25.37
N LYS A 303 -15.08 -19.16 -25.20
CA LYS A 303 -14.50 -20.02 -26.24
C LYS A 303 -15.51 -21.05 -26.76
N ALA A 304 -16.17 -21.79 -25.84
CA ALA A 304 -17.15 -22.82 -26.19
C ALA A 304 -18.44 -22.24 -26.82
N GLU A 305 -18.87 -21.05 -26.39
CA GLU A 305 -20.02 -20.32 -26.95
C GLU A 305 -19.75 -19.80 -28.38
N ASN A 306 -18.49 -19.55 -28.78
CA ASN A 306 -18.13 -18.97 -30.09
C ASN A 306 -16.84 -19.56 -30.71
N PRO A 307 -16.81 -20.82 -31.20
CA PRO A 307 -15.59 -21.43 -31.75
C PRO A 307 -15.03 -20.73 -33.00
N SER A 308 -15.88 -20.05 -33.77
CA SER A 308 -15.53 -19.42 -35.06
C SER A 308 -15.14 -17.94 -34.97
N ARG A 309 -15.11 -17.35 -33.76
CA ARG A 309 -14.82 -15.92 -33.55
C ARG A 309 -13.87 -15.75 -32.38
N GLN A 310 -12.81 -14.96 -32.57
CA GLN A 310 -11.81 -14.71 -31.52
C GLN A 310 -12.48 -14.25 -30.20
N PRO A 311 -12.24 -14.95 -29.07
CA PRO A 311 -12.91 -14.65 -27.80
C PRO A 311 -12.42 -13.33 -27.21
N SER A 312 -13.35 -12.44 -26.89
CA SER A 312 -13.03 -11.13 -26.29
C SER A 312 -12.70 -11.26 -24.79
N LEU A 313 -11.41 -11.15 -24.46
CA LEU A 313 -10.94 -11.14 -23.07
C LEU A 313 -11.59 -10.02 -22.24
N ALA A 314 -11.80 -8.85 -22.86
CA ALA A 314 -12.51 -7.72 -22.25
C ALA A 314 -13.93 -8.11 -21.77
N TRP A 315 -14.67 -8.85 -22.59
CA TRP A 315 -16.02 -9.30 -22.26
C TRP A 315 -16.03 -10.42 -21.21
N ALA A 316 -15.04 -11.32 -21.24
CA ALA A 316 -14.86 -12.34 -20.20
C ALA A 316 -14.56 -11.72 -18.83
N ILE A 317 -13.73 -10.66 -18.78
CA ILE A 317 -13.49 -9.85 -17.57
C ILE A 317 -14.80 -9.19 -17.10
N LEU A 318 -15.54 -8.53 -18.01
CA LEU A 318 -16.79 -7.87 -17.68
C LEU A 318 -17.84 -8.86 -17.12
N ARG A 319 -18.07 -10.00 -17.78
CA ARG A 319 -18.98 -11.07 -17.32
C ARG A 319 -18.56 -11.69 -15.99
N SER A 320 -17.29 -11.56 -15.60
CA SER A 320 -16.76 -12.06 -14.32
C SER A 320 -17.00 -11.11 -13.16
N PHE A 321 -16.77 -9.81 -13.34
CA PHE A 321 -16.79 -8.83 -12.24
C PHE A 321 -17.94 -7.80 -12.32
N TRP A 322 -18.94 -8.02 -13.21
CA TRP A 322 -20.05 -7.08 -13.44
C TRP A 322 -20.80 -6.65 -12.15
N LYS A 323 -20.90 -7.52 -11.15
CA LYS A 323 -21.59 -7.20 -9.88
C LYS A 323 -20.84 -6.14 -9.07
N GLU A 324 -19.51 -6.21 -9.05
CA GLU A 324 -18.63 -5.25 -8.38
C GLU A 324 -18.65 -3.92 -9.14
N ALA A 325 -18.52 -3.96 -10.48
CA ALA A 325 -18.65 -2.79 -11.34
C ALA A 325 -20.02 -2.10 -11.23
N ALA A 326 -21.13 -2.86 -11.16
CA ALA A 326 -22.47 -2.30 -10.98
C ALA A 326 -22.66 -1.66 -9.60
N CYS A 327 -22.08 -2.24 -8.53
CA CYS A 327 -22.08 -1.64 -7.20
C CYS A 327 -21.30 -0.31 -7.19
N ASN A 328 -20.11 -0.28 -7.81
CA ASN A 328 -19.30 0.92 -7.96
C ASN A 328 -20.04 2.01 -8.78
N ALA A 329 -20.75 1.62 -9.84
CA ALA A 329 -21.55 2.55 -10.65
C ALA A 329 -22.65 3.25 -9.85
N ILE A 330 -23.30 2.57 -8.90
CA ILE A 330 -24.32 3.17 -8.02
C ILE A 330 -23.70 4.23 -7.11
N PHE A 331 -22.54 3.96 -6.50
CA PHE A 331 -21.83 4.96 -5.70
C PHE A 331 -21.33 6.15 -6.55
N ALA A 332 -20.83 5.89 -7.76
CA ALA A 332 -20.37 6.92 -8.69
C ALA A 332 -21.52 7.83 -9.18
N LEU A 333 -22.69 7.24 -9.48
CA LEU A 333 -23.91 7.97 -9.85
C LEU A 333 -24.40 8.84 -8.68
N MET A 334 -24.51 8.26 -7.47
CA MET A 334 -24.94 9.00 -6.28
C MET A 334 -23.99 10.16 -5.98
N ASN A 335 -22.67 9.94 -6.08
CA ASN A 335 -21.67 10.99 -5.90
C ASN A 335 -21.83 12.13 -6.92
N THR A 336 -22.08 11.76 -8.18
CA THR A 336 -22.31 12.72 -9.27
C THR A 336 -23.56 13.57 -9.02
N LEU A 337 -24.68 12.96 -8.61
CA LEU A 337 -25.91 13.70 -8.30
C LEU A 337 -25.74 14.63 -7.09
N VAL A 338 -25.09 14.15 -6.02
CA VAL A 338 -24.98 14.89 -4.76
C VAL A 338 -23.97 16.04 -4.83
N SER A 339 -22.86 15.89 -5.58
CA SER A 339 -21.86 16.95 -5.73
C SER A 339 -22.40 18.25 -6.36
N TYR A 340 -23.37 18.14 -7.26
CA TYR A 340 -24.06 19.28 -7.89
C TYR A 340 -25.16 19.93 -7.02
N VAL A 341 -25.57 19.30 -5.91
CA VAL A 341 -26.48 19.92 -4.92
C VAL A 341 -25.87 21.19 -4.34
N GLY A 342 -24.55 21.19 -4.09
CA GLY A 342 -23.81 22.35 -3.59
C GLY A 342 -24.03 23.61 -4.45
N PRO A 343 -23.61 23.60 -5.73
CA PRO A 343 -23.89 24.70 -6.67
C PRO A 343 -25.38 25.05 -6.78
N TYR A 344 -26.27 24.08 -6.90
CA TYR A 344 -27.72 24.32 -7.07
C TYR A 344 -28.35 25.07 -5.88
N MET A 345 -27.85 24.85 -4.66
CA MET A 345 -28.37 25.49 -3.45
C MET A 345 -27.82 26.92 -3.20
N ILE A 346 -26.74 27.34 -3.86
CA ILE A 346 -26.11 28.65 -3.60
C ILE A 346 -27.07 29.82 -3.88
N SER A 347 -27.93 29.75 -4.91
CA SER A 347 -28.94 30.79 -5.16
C SER A 347 -29.91 30.93 -3.99
N TYR A 348 -30.51 29.83 -3.54
CA TYR A 348 -31.41 29.82 -2.37
C TYR A 348 -30.74 30.32 -1.09
N PHE A 349 -29.46 30.00 -0.84
CA PHE A 349 -28.74 30.53 0.33
C PHE A 349 -28.60 32.06 0.27
N VAL A 350 -28.36 32.64 -0.91
CA VAL A 350 -28.25 34.09 -1.09
C VAL A 350 -29.62 34.77 -1.07
N GLU A 351 -30.67 34.16 -1.61
CA GLU A 351 -32.04 34.68 -1.55
C GLU A 351 -32.59 34.71 -0.13
N TYR A 352 -32.37 33.63 0.64
CA TYR A 352 -32.71 33.56 2.07
C TYR A 352 -31.99 34.64 2.88
N LEU A 353 -30.66 34.74 2.72
CA LEU A 353 -29.85 35.80 3.37
C LEU A 353 -30.17 37.22 2.85
N GLY A 354 -30.79 37.32 1.67
CA GLY A 354 -31.33 38.56 1.10
C GLY A 354 -32.71 38.96 1.64
N GLY A 355 -33.29 38.18 2.58
CA GLY A 355 -34.57 38.48 3.23
C GLY A 355 -35.81 37.90 2.54
N LYS A 356 -35.65 37.05 1.51
CA LYS A 356 -36.76 36.26 0.96
C LYS A 356 -36.92 34.97 1.79
N GLU A 357 -37.58 35.04 2.94
CA GLU A 357 -37.99 33.84 3.70
C GLU A 357 -39.35 33.33 3.21
N THR A 358 -39.44 32.03 2.88
CA THR A 358 -40.72 31.36 2.57
C THR A 358 -41.35 30.71 3.81
N PHE A 359 -40.55 30.32 4.81
CA PHE A 359 -41.02 29.87 6.13
C PHE A 359 -39.98 30.11 7.24
N PRO A 360 -40.39 30.29 8.52
CA PRO A 360 -39.53 30.82 9.60
C PRO A 360 -38.30 29.99 10.01
N HIS A 361 -38.11 28.81 9.40
CA HIS A 361 -37.01 27.88 9.71
C HIS A 361 -36.26 27.43 8.44
N GLU A 362 -36.45 28.13 7.32
CA GLU A 362 -35.88 27.78 6.02
C GLU A 362 -34.35 27.66 6.04
N GLY A 363 -33.65 28.62 6.66
CA GLY A 363 -32.19 28.57 6.80
C GLY A 363 -31.66 27.32 7.50
N TYR A 364 -32.39 26.76 8.48
CA TYR A 364 -32.01 25.50 9.15
C TYR A 364 -32.23 24.28 8.24
N VAL A 365 -33.32 24.25 7.47
CA VAL A 365 -33.59 23.19 6.49
C VAL A 365 -32.53 23.23 5.38
N LEU A 366 -32.23 24.41 4.86
CA LEU A 366 -31.27 24.65 3.79
C LEU A 366 -29.85 24.23 4.21
N ALA A 367 -29.41 24.61 5.42
CA ALA A 367 -28.16 24.16 6.02
C ALA A 367 -28.14 22.64 6.27
N GLY A 368 -29.25 22.06 6.74
CA GLY A 368 -29.40 20.63 6.99
C GLY A 368 -29.28 19.77 5.73
N ILE A 369 -29.90 20.21 4.62
CA ILE A 369 -29.77 19.55 3.32
C ILE A 369 -28.33 19.66 2.80
N PHE A 370 -27.70 20.84 2.85
CA PHE A 370 -26.32 21.03 2.39
C PHE A 370 -25.32 20.18 3.19
N PHE A 371 -25.46 20.12 4.52
CA PHE A 371 -24.63 19.25 5.37
C PHE A 371 -24.85 17.77 5.04
N SER A 372 -26.11 17.34 4.89
CA SER A 372 -26.45 15.95 4.55
C SER A 372 -25.90 15.55 3.18
N ALA A 373 -25.96 16.45 2.20
CA ALA A 373 -25.36 16.28 0.88
C ALA A 373 -23.84 16.12 0.98
N LYS A 374 -23.12 17.04 1.65
CA LYS A 374 -21.66 16.93 1.79
C LYS A 374 -21.19 15.72 2.60
N LEU A 375 -21.98 15.25 3.57
CA LEU A 375 -21.73 13.98 4.25
C LEU A 375 -21.91 12.79 3.29
N LEU A 376 -23.00 12.76 2.52
CA LEU A 376 -23.29 11.69 1.57
C LEU A 376 -22.24 11.63 0.45
N GLU A 377 -21.90 12.76 -0.18
CA GLU A 377 -20.83 12.92 -1.19
C GLU A 377 -19.48 12.38 -0.69
N THR A 378 -19.12 12.71 0.56
CA THR A 378 -17.89 12.22 1.18
C THR A 378 -17.92 10.69 1.33
N LEU A 379 -19.05 10.12 1.78
CA LEU A 379 -19.21 8.67 1.92
C LEU A 379 -19.21 7.96 0.56
N THR A 380 -19.96 8.45 -0.43
CA THR A 380 -20.06 7.85 -1.77
C THR A 380 -18.74 7.90 -2.52
N THR A 381 -18.00 9.02 -2.45
CA THR A 381 -16.65 9.13 -3.02
C THR A 381 -15.71 8.06 -2.44
N ARG A 382 -15.72 7.86 -1.11
CA ARG A 382 -14.80 6.93 -0.43
C ARG A 382 -15.14 5.46 -0.71
N GLN A 383 -16.43 5.10 -0.77
CA GLN A 383 -16.83 3.74 -1.14
C GLN A 383 -16.58 3.46 -2.63
N TRP A 384 -16.83 4.44 -3.52
CA TRP A 384 -16.55 4.32 -4.96
C TRP A 384 -15.06 4.05 -5.22
N TYR A 385 -14.15 4.88 -4.70
CA TYR A 385 -12.71 4.70 -4.91
C TYR A 385 -12.20 3.37 -4.34
N LEU A 386 -12.61 2.98 -3.13
CA LEU A 386 -12.22 1.70 -2.54
C LEU A 386 -12.73 0.51 -3.36
N GLY A 387 -13.99 0.54 -3.81
CA GLY A 387 -14.56 -0.52 -4.64
C GLY A 387 -13.91 -0.63 -6.02
N VAL A 388 -13.42 0.48 -6.57
CA VAL A 388 -12.68 0.53 -7.84
C VAL A 388 -11.25 -0.01 -7.70
N ASP A 389 -10.52 0.35 -6.64
CA ASP A 389 -9.20 -0.23 -6.34
C ASP A 389 -9.29 -1.76 -6.13
N ILE A 390 -10.32 -2.23 -5.40
CA ILE A 390 -10.57 -3.66 -5.19
C ILE A 390 -10.86 -4.36 -6.53
N LEU A 391 -11.74 -3.79 -7.36
CA LEU A 391 -12.04 -4.32 -8.70
C LEU A 391 -10.78 -4.42 -9.59
N GLY A 392 -9.96 -3.36 -9.62
CA GLY A 392 -8.68 -3.36 -10.34
C GLY A 392 -7.72 -4.44 -9.84
N MET A 393 -7.59 -4.59 -8.52
CA MET A 393 -6.79 -5.67 -7.90
C MET A 393 -7.34 -7.07 -8.18
N HIS A 394 -8.66 -7.25 -8.21
CA HIS A 394 -9.29 -8.52 -8.57
C HIS A 394 -8.97 -8.94 -10.00
N VAL A 395 -9.20 -8.03 -10.97
CA VAL A 395 -8.86 -8.25 -12.39
C VAL A 395 -7.37 -8.54 -12.57
N ARG A 396 -6.49 -7.73 -11.97
CA ARG A 396 -5.03 -7.93 -12.02
C ARG A 396 -4.63 -9.29 -11.45
N SER A 397 -5.17 -9.67 -10.29
CA SER A 397 -4.86 -10.96 -9.63
C SER A 397 -5.29 -12.19 -10.44
N ALA A 398 -6.42 -12.10 -11.17
CA ALA A 398 -6.91 -13.15 -12.04
C ALA A 398 -6.04 -13.27 -13.29
N LEU A 399 -5.74 -12.15 -13.95
CA LEU A 399 -4.96 -12.12 -15.19
C LEU A 399 -3.51 -12.53 -14.98
N THR A 400 -2.83 -12.08 -13.92
CA THR A 400 -1.47 -12.55 -13.60
C THR A 400 -1.45 -14.06 -13.41
N ALA A 401 -2.46 -14.64 -12.73
CA ALA A 401 -2.58 -16.07 -12.55
C ALA A 401 -2.88 -16.83 -13.86
N MET A 402 -3.68 -16.27 -14.78
CA MET A 402 -3.90 -16.83 -16.12
C MET A 402 -2.61 -16.83 -16.95
N VAL A 403 -1.94 -15.68 -17.07
CA VAL A 403 -0.70 -15.52 -17.85
C VAL A 403 0.41 -16.40 -17.29
N TYR A 404 0.58 -16.47 -15.97
CA TYR A 404 1.55 -17.36 -15.33
C TYR A 404 1.26 -18.83 -15.60
N ARG A 405 -0.02 -19.27 -15.46
CA ARG A 405 -0.40 -20.67 -15.71
C ARG A 405 -0.26 -21.05 -17.20
N LYS A 406 -0.56 -20.13 -18.12
CA LYS A 406 -0.32 -20.30 -19.57
C LYS A 406 1.18 -20.43 -19.86
N GLY A 407 2.02 -19.56 -19.29
CA GLY A 407 3.47 -19.59 -19.44
C GLY A 407 4.13 -20.90 -18.99
N LEU A 408 3.55 -21.60 -18.01
CA LEU A 408 3.97 -22.94 -17.58
C LEU A 408 3.53 -24.08 -18.51
N ARG A 409 2.75 -23.79 -19.55
CA ARG A 409 2.15 -24.79 -20.46
C ARG A 409 2.41 -24.53 -21.95
N LEU A 410 3.03 -23.41 -22.35
CA LEU A 410 3.32 -23.09 -23.76
C LEU A 410 4.07 -24.22 -24.46
N SER A 411 3.70 -24.49 -25.73
CA SER A 411 4.44 -25.41 -26.60
C SER A 411 5.89 -24.94 -26.81
N SER A 412 6.77 -25.85 -27.25
CA SER A 412 8.18 -25.53 -27.56
C SER A 412 8.34 -24.43 -28.61
N LEU A 413 7.37 -24.29 -29.52
CA LEU A 413 7.32 -23.30 -30.58
C LEU A 413 6.82 -21.95 -30.04
N ALA A 414 5.71 -21.94 -29.29
CA ALA A 414 5.18 -20.74 -28.63
C ALA A 414 6.13 -20.16 -27.56
N ARG A 415 6.97 -21.02 -26.95
CA ARG A 415 8.06 -20.63 -26.04
C ARG A 415 9.26 -19.99 -26.76
N GLN A 416 9.34 -20.06 -28.09
CA GLN A 416 10.33 -19.36 -28.92
C GLN A 416 9.80 -18.04 -29.49
N SER A 417 8.51 -17.96 -29.83
CA SER A 417 7.87 -16.70 -30.23
C SER A 417 7.71 -15.70 -29.08
N HIS A 418 7.58 -16.17 -27.84
CA HIS A 418 7.50 -15.34 -26.64
C HIS A 418 8.72 -15.50 -25.74
N THR A 419 9.58 -14.48 -25.68
CA THR A 419 10.73 -14.48 -24.76
C THR A 419 10.28 -14.41 -23.30
N SER A 420 11.12 -14.89 -22.39
CA SER A 420 10.87 -14.76 -20.94
C SER A 420 10.73 -13.31 -20.48
N GLY A 421 11.39 -12.36 -21.15
CA GLY A 421 11.23 -10.93 -20.93
C GLY A 421 9.83 -10.41 -21.32
N GLU A 422 9.28 -10.88 -22.43
CA GLU A 422 7.92 -10.51 -22.88
C GLU A 422 6.85 -11.13 -21.98
N ILE A 423 7.03 -12.38 -21.53
CA ILE A 423 6.12 -13.04 -20.58
C ILE A 423 6.10 -12.29 -19.23
N VAL A 424 7.25 -11.81 -18.76
CA VAL A 424 7.34 -10.91 -17.59
C VAL A 424 6.68 -9.55 -17.88
N ASN A 425 6.87 -8.97 -19.07
CA ASN A 425 6.22 -7.72 -19.47
C ASN A 425 4.69 -7.84 -19.54
N TYR A 426 4.14 -8.97 -20.00
CA TYR A 426 2.69 -9.21 -19.95
C TYR A 426 2.19 -9.17 -18.50
N MET A 427 2.85 -9.86 -17.57
CA MET A 427 2.44 -9.86 -16.15
C MET A 427 2.67 -8.52 -15.43
N ALA A 428 3.72 -7.79 -15.77
CA ALA A 428 4.14 -6.58 -15.04
C ALA A 428 3.56 -5.27 -15.60
N VAL A 429 3.38 -5.17 -16.93
CA VAL A 429 2.97 -3.93 -17.61
C VAL A 429 1.57 -4.05 -18.19
N ASP A 430 1.35 -5.03 -19.07
CA ASP A 430 0.06 -5.12 -19.79
C ASP A 430 -1.08 -5.56 -18.86
N VAL A 431 -0.84 -6.52 -17.96
CA VAL A 431 -1.82 -6.90 -16.91
C VAL A 431 -2.00 -5.79 -15.87
N GLN A 432 -0.98 -4.96 -15.60
CA GLN A 432 -1.17 -3.79 -14.74
C GLN A 432 -2.10 -2.76 -15.40
N ARG A 433 -1.86 -2.37 -16.67
CA ARG A 433 -2.72 -1.41 -17.41
C ARG A 433 -4.20 -1.81 -17.38
N VAL A 434 -4.49 -3.09 -17.55
CA VAL A 434 -5.87 -3.63 -17.51
C VAL A 434 -6.49 -3.54 -16.11
N GLY A 435 -5.69 -3.62 -15.04
CA GLY A 435 -6.15 -3.33 -13.67
C GLY A 435 -6.35 -1.82 -13.44
N ASP A 436 -5.39 -1.00 -13.86
CA ASP A 436 -5.38 0.46 -13.67
C ASP A 436 -6.54 1.15 -14.43
N TYR A 437 -7.03 0.56 -15.52
CA TYR A 437 -8.24 1.01 -16.23
C TYR A 437 -9.51 1.01 -15.37
N SER A 438 -9.56 0.27 -14.26
CA SER A 438 -10.71 0.30 -13.33
C SER A 438 -11.05 1.72 -12.85
N TRP A 439 -10.04 2.57 -12.65
CA TRP A 439 -10.20 3.98 -12.27
C TRP A 439 -10.99 4.81 -13.29
N TYR A 440 -10.85 4.48 -14.58
CA TYR A 440 -11.46 5.19 -15.71
C TYR A 440 -12.81 4.60 -16.15
N LEU A 441 -13.21 3.45 -15.60
CA LEU A 441 -14.36 2.65 -16.04
C LEU A 441 -15.69 3.42 -16.03
N HIS A 442 -15.86 4.37 -15.11
CA HIS A 442 -17.12 5.11 -14.94
C HIS A 442 -17.13 6.49 -15.60
N ASP A 443 -15.97 7.06 -15.91
CA ASP A 443 -15.85 8.42 -16.47
C ASP A 443 -16.57 8.57 -17.82
N ILE A 444 -16.57 7.51 -18.64
CA ILE A 444 -17.17 7.47 -19.99
C ILE A 444 -18.65 7.86 -19.98
N TRP A 445 -19.43 7.39 -19.01
CA TRP A 445 -20.86 7.71 -18.89
C TRP A 445 -21.16 8.81 -17.87
N MET A 446 -20.25 9.06 -16.92
CA MET A 446 -20.37 10.17 -15.99
C MET A 446 -20.16 11.53 -16.68
N LEU A 447 -19.24 11.63 -17.64
CA LEU A 447 -18.96 12.88 -18.35
C LEU A 447 -20.20 13.52 -19.01
N PRO A 448 -20.99 12.81 -19.85
CA PRO A 448 -22.22 13.39 -20.42
C PRO A 448 -23.28 13.70 -19.34
N LEU A 449 -23.40 12.90 -18.29
CA LEU A 449 -24.30 13.18 -17.16
C LEU A 449 -23.91 14.48 -16.44
N GLN A 450 -22.62 14.69 -16.19
CA GLN A 450 -22.09 15.90 -15.57
C GLN A 450 -22.31 17.15 -16.45
N ILE A 451 -22.14 17.03 -17.77
CA ILE A 451 -22.46 18.11 -18.73
C ILE A 451 -23.95 18.46 -18.65
N ILE A 452 -24.86 17.47 -18.66
CA ILE A 452 -26.31 17.69 -18.58
C ILE A 452 -26.71 18.38 -17.26
N LEU A 453 -26.18 17.90 -16.12
CA LEU A 453 -26.45 18.49 -14.80
C LEU A 453 -25.92 19.93 -14.71
N ALA A 454 -24.70 20.18 -15.21
CA ALA A 454 -24.12 21.51 -15.26
C ALA A 454 -24.97 22.48 -16.10
N LEU A 455 -25.40 22.05 -17.30
CA LEU A 455 -26.23 22.87 -18.19
C LEU A 455 -27.60 23.19 -17.58
N ALA A 456 -28.24 22.23 -16.90
CA ALA A 456 -29.51 22.48 -16.21
C ALA A 456 -29.38 23.54 -15.10
N ILE A 457 -28.30 23.48 -14.32
CA ILE A 457 -28.01 24.47 -13.26
C ILE A 457 -27.65 25.83 -13.86
N LEU A 458 -26.91 25.87 -14.96
CA LEU A 458 -26.55 27.13 -15.63
C LEU A 458 -27.75 27.78 -16.32
N TYR A 459 -28.63 27.00 -16.95
CA TYR A 459 -29.87 27.51 -17.54
C TYR A 459 -30.81 28.11 -16.48
N LYS A 460 -30.89 27.49 -15.28
CA LYS A 460 -31.63 28.09 -14.15
C LYS A 460 -31.05 29.44 -13.71
N ASN A 461 -29.72 29.55 -13.59
CA ASN A 461 -29.09 30.71 -12.96
C ASN A 461 -28.69 31.84 -13.93
N VAL A 462 -28.58 31.57 -15.24
CA VAL A 462 -28.12 32.52 -16.28
C VAL A 462 -28.89 32.37 -17.61
N GLY A 463 -30.04 31.70 -17.60
CA GLY A 463 -30.94 31.60 -18.75
C GLY A 463 -30.27 31.10 -20.04
N ILE A 464 -30.54 31.81 -21.14
CA ILE A 464 -30.07 31.46 -22.49
C ILE A 464 -28.53 31.57 -22.60
N ALA A 465 -27.87 32.39 -21.77
CA ALA A 465 -26.41 32.52 -21.76
C ALA A 465 -25.68 31.22 -21.36
N SER A 466 -26.38 30.22 -20.80
CA SER A 466 -25.84 28.86 -20.60
C SER A 466 -25.35 28.18 -21.89
N VAL A 467 -25.95 28.51 -23.05
CA VAL A 467 -25.46 28.03 -24.37
C VAL A 467 -24.13 28.68 -24.73
N ALA A 468 -23.96 29.97 -24.40
CA ALA A 468 -22.68 30.67 -24.57
C ALA A 468 -21.60 30.11 -23.63
N THR A 469 -21.97 29.66 -22.41
CA THR A 469 -21.07 28.88 -21.55
C THR A 469 -20.60 27.60 -22.25
N LEU A 470 -21.51 26.80 -22.80
CA LEU A 470 -21.16 25.54 -23.45
C LEU A 470 -20.14 25.76 -24.57
N LEU A 471 -20.40 26.73 -25.45
CA LEU A 471 -19.47 27.13 -26.52
C LEU A 471 -18.12 27.60 -25.96
N ALA A 472 -18.10 28.43 -24.92
CA ALA A 472 -16.86 28.89 -24.29
C ALA A 472 -16.05 27.76 -23.62
N THR A 473 -16.72 26.75 -23.06
CA THR A 473 -16.03 25.56 -22.52
C THR A 473 -15.45 24.69 -23.63
N ILE A 474 -16.18 24.47 -24.73
CA ILE A 474 -15.70 23.74 -25.91
C ILE A 474 -14.49 24.45 -26.53
N ILE A 475 -14.55 25.77 -26.70
CA ILE A 475 -13.42 26.59 -27.18
C ILE A 475 -12.22 26.48 -26.23
N SER A 476 -12.44 26.50 -24.91
CA SER A 476 -11.36 26.31 -23.92
C SER A 476 -10.66 24.95 -24.11
N ILE A 477 -11.42 23.87 -24.31
CA ILE A 477 -10.86 22.53 -24.54
C ILE A 477 -10.05 22.52 -25.84
N ILE A 478 -10.60 23.03 -26.95
CA ILE A 478 -9.94 23.05 -28.27
C ILE A 478 -8.58 23.79 -28.18
N VAL A 479 -8.48 24.87 -27.41
CA VAL A 479 -7.23 25.59 -27.16
C VAL A 479 -6.22 24.77 -26.32
N THR A 480 -6.68 23.91 -25.40
CA THR A 480 -5.78 23.04 -24.62
C THR A 480 -5.24 21.82 -25.39
N VAL A 481 -5.99 21.26 -26.35
CA VAL A 481 -5.59 20.05 -27.10
C VAL A 481 -4.22 20.16 -27.80
N PRO A 482 -3.88 21.21 -28.57
CA PRO A 482 -2.56 21.29 -29.23
C PRO A 482 -1.42 21.43 -28.20
N LEU A 483 -1.68 22.09 -27.07
CA LEU A 483 -0.71 22.22 -25.98
C LEU A 483 -0.47 20.89 -25.24
N ALA A 484 -1.52 20.08 -25.06
CA ALA A 484 -1.41 18.72 -24.54
C ALA A 484 -0.55 17.83 -25.46
N LYS A 485 -0.76 17.90 -26.78
CA LYS A 485 0.08 17.16 -27.76
C LYS A 485 1.56 17.59 -27.77
N VAL A 486 1.84 18.89 -27.55
CA VAL A 486 3.22 19.37 -27.38
C VAL A 486 3.83 18.89 -26.07
N GLN A 487 3.02 18.74 -25.01
CA GLN A 487 3.47 18.16 -23.75
C GLN A 487 3.77 16.66 -23.87
N GLU A 488 2.93 15.91 -24.59
CA GLU A 488 3.10 14.49 -24.94
C GLU A 488 4.43 14.28 -25.70
N ASP A 489 4.66 15.02 -26.79
CA ASP A 489 5.91 15.00 -27.57
C ASP A 489 7.17 15.28 -26.73
N PHE A 490 7.07 16.18 -25.75
CA PHE A 490 8.17 16.49 -24.82
C PHE A 490 8.36 15.42 -23.73
N GLN A 491 7.30 14.72 -23.33
CA GLN A 491 7.38 13.58 -22.41
C GLN A 491 7.96 12.34 -23.10
N ASP A 492 7.54 12.02 -24.33
CA ASP A 492 8.10 10.91 -25.11
C ASP A 492 9.62 11.08 -25.33
N LYS A 493 10.04 12.28 -25.73
CA LYS A 493 11.47 12.59 -25.94
C LYS A 493 12.28 12.65 -24.64
N LEU A 494 11.64 12.97 -23.51
CA LEU A 494 12.22 12.84 -22.18
C LEU A 494 12.42 11.35 -21.81
N MET A 495 11.41 10.52 -22.00
CA MET A 495 11.45 9.09 -21.66
C MET A 495 12.47 8.35 -22.53
N ALA A 496 12.49 8.59 -23.85
CA ALA A 496 13.51 8.01 -24.74
C ALA A 496 14.96 8.40 -24.34
N ALA A 497 15.19 9.66 -23.94
CA ALA A 497 16.51 10.10 -23.46
C ALA A 497 16.89 9.49 -22.10
N LYS A 498 15.91 9.35 -21.20
CA LYS A 498 16.04 8.70 -19.89
C LYS A 498 16.33 7.21 -20.02
N ASP A 499 15.68 6.52 -20.95
CA ASP A 499 15.84 5.08 -21.17
C ASP A 499 17.19 4.72 -21.80
N GLU A 500 17.68 5.50 -22.78
CA GLU A 500 19.05 5.29 -23.29
C GLU A 500 20.11 5.56 -22.21
N ARG A 501 19.95 6.62 -21.41
CA ARG A 501 20.79 6.85 -20.22
C ARG A 501 20.70 5.67 -19.26
N MET A 502 19.50 5.10 -19.05
CA MET A 502 19.29 3.98 -18.14
C MET A 502 19.98 2.71 -18.61
N ARG A 503 19.81 2.37 -19.89
CA ARG A 503 20.47 1.25 -20.56
C ARG A 503 21.99 1.35 -20.41
N LYS A 504 22.56 2.52 -20.69
CA LYS A 504 24.00 2.79 -20.58
C LYS A 504 24.49 2.82 -19.13
N THR A 505 23.68 3.28 -18.18
CA THR A 505 23.99 3.18 -16.74
C THR A 505 24.06 1.73 -16.29
N SER A 506 23.08 0.90 -16.68
CA SER A 506 23.03 -0.53 -16.36
C SER A 506 24.24 -1.29 -16.92
N GLU A 507 24.61 -1.01 -18.18
CA GLU A 507 25.81 -1.53 -18.83
C GLU A 507 27.09 -1.17 -18.07
N CYS A 508 27.23 0.07 -17.60
CA CYS A 508 28.35 0.50 -16.77
C CYS A 508 28.39 -0.20 -15.40
N LEU A 509 27.24 -0.35 -14.73
CA LEU A 509 27.17 -0.99 -13.41
C LEU A 509 27.50 -2.48 -13.48
N ARG A 510 26.99 -3.19 -14.49
CA ARG A 510 27.31 -4.62 -14.72
C ARG A 510 28.79 -4.83 -15.00
N ASN A 511 29.41 -3.91 -15.75
CA ASN A 511 30.81 -4.03 -16.17
C ASN A 511 31.79 -3.23 -15.26
N MET A 512 31.35 -2.80 -14.07
CA MET A 512 32.10 -1.87 -13.20
C MET A 512 33.51 -2.38 -12.84
N ARG A 513 33.68 -3.68 -12.60
CA ARG A 513 35.00 -4.28 -12.33
C ARG A 513 35.99 -4.06 -13.48
N ILE A 514 35.53 -4.21 -14.73
CA ILE A 514 36.36 -4.02 -15.93
C ILE A 514 36.69 -2.54 -16.10
N LEU A 515 35.70 -1.65 -15.92
CA LEU A 515 35.90 -0.19 -15.98
C LEU A 515 36.99 0.27 -15.00
N LYS A 516 36.93 -0.19 -13.74
CA LYS A 516 37.90 0.18 -12.70
C LYS A 516 39.29 -0.42 -12.91
N LEU A 517 39.39 -1.66 -13.40
CA LEU A 517 40.68 -2.27 -13.76
C LEU A 517 41.38 -1.55 -14.93
N GLN A 518 40.63 -0.85 -15.77
CA GLN A 518 41.14 -0.09 -16.92
C GLN A 518 41.21 1.44 -16.66
N ALA A 519 40.85 1.92 -15.46
CA ALA A 519 40.70 3.33 -15.11
C ALA A 519 39.73 4.12 -16.03
N TRP A 520 38.72 3.45 -16.61
CA TRP A 520 37.77 4.04 -17.57
C TRP A 520 36.57 4.72 -16.90
N GLU A 521 36.43 4.68 -15.57
CA GLU A 521 35.28 5.26 -14.87
C GLU A 521 35.05 6.74 -15.17
N ASP A 522 36.09 7.57 -15.23
CA ASP A 522 35.94 9.01 -15.51
C ASP A 522 35.36 9.26 -16.91
N ARG A 523 35.81 8.52 -17.93
CA ARG A 523 35.34 8.65 -19.32
C ARG A 523 33.87 8.24 -19.46
N TYR A 524 33.48 7.13 -18.82
CA TYR A 524 32.08 6.68 -18.84
C TYR A 524 31.18 7.56 -17.97
N ARG A 525 31.68 8.12 -16.85
CA ARG A 525 30.93 9.11 -16.06
C ARG A 525 30.60 10.34 -16.90
N VAL A 526 31.58 10.94 -17.59
CA VAL A 526 31.35 12.14 -18.42
C VAL A 526 30.29 11.86 -19.48
N LYS A 527 30.35 10.70 -20.16
CA LYS A 527 29.33 10.29 -21.13
C LYS A 527 27.91 10.14 -20.55
N LEU A 528 27.79 9.73 -19.28
CA LEU A 528 26.49 9.71 -18.57
C LEU A 528 26.04 11.11 -18.10
N GLU A 529 26.97 12.01 -17.76
CA GLU A 529 26.65 13.43 -17.48
C GLU A 529 26.17 14.16 -18.75
N GLU A 530 26.74 13.86 -19.92
CA GLU A 530 26.28 14.34 -21.24
C GLU A 530 24.85 13.85 -21.56
N MET A 531 24.58 12.56 -21.40
CA MET A 531 23.23 11.98 -21.57
C MET A 531 22.22 12.63 -20.63
N ARG A 532 22.60 12.89 -19.37
CA ARG A 532 21.76 13.65 -18.43
C ARG A 532 21.54 15.10 -18.89
N GLY A 533 22.48 15.72 -19.61
CA GLY A 533 22.29 17.02 -20.25
C GLY A 533 21.19 17.01 -21.32
N ILE A 534 21.07 15.92 -22.09
CA ILE A 534 20.00 15.72 -23.08
C ILE A 534 18.65 15.48 -22.38
N GLU A 535 18.61 14.60 -21.38
CA GLU A 535 17.42 14.35 -20.55
C GLU A 535 16.92 15.66 -19.89
N PHE A 536 17.83 16.44 -19.30
CA PHE A 536 17.54 17.76 -18.71
C PHE A 536 16.97 18.77 -19.72
N LYS A 537 17.43 18.75 -20.97
CA LYS A 537 16.93 19.61 -22.05
C LYS A 537 15.45 19.34 -22.36
N TYR A 538 15.01 18.07 -22.33
CA TYR A 538 13.60 17.69 -22.52
C TYR A 538 12.77 17.84 -21.25
N LEU A 539 13.31 17.46 -20.08
CA LEU A 539 12.67 17.69 -18.78
C LEU A 539 12.33 19.18 -18.58
N ARG A 540 13.25 20.08 -18.94
CA ARG A 540 13.03 21.54 -18.90
C ARG A 540 11.90 22.00 -19.82
N LYS A 541 11.76 21.39 -21.01
CA LYS A 541 10.66 21.69 -21.93
C LYS A 541 9.31 21.22 -21.35
N ALA A 542 9.24 19.96 -20.92
CA ALA A 542 8.02 19.37 -20.35
C ALA A 542 7.55 20.10 -19.08
N LEU A 543 8.47 20.50 -18.20
CA LEU A 543 8.11 21.21 -16.96
C LEU A 543 7.64 22.66 -17.19
N TYR A 544 8.20 23.39 -18.15
CA TYR A 544 7.70 24.72 -18.50
C TYR A 544 6.40 24.67 -19.33
N SER A 545 6.25 23.67 -20.20
CA SER A 545 4.99 23.40 -20.90
C SER A 545 3.88 23.04 -19.90
N GLN A 546 4.17 22.22 -18.86
CA GLN A 546 3.24 21.97 -17.74
C GLN A 546 2.85 23.26 -16.98
N ALA A 547 3.80 24.19 -16.79
CA ALA A 547 3.50 25.48 -16.17
C ALA A 547 2.57 26.34 -17.04
N PHE A 548 2.72 26.29 -18.37
CA PHE A 548 1.82 26.98 -19.30
C PHE A 548 0.44 26.30 -19.40
N ILE A 549 0.36 24.96 -19.37
CA ILE A 549 -0.91 24.22 -19.20
C ILE A 549 -1.62 24.67 -17.92
N THR A 550 -0.88 24.83 -16.82
CA THR A 550 -1.42 25.33 -15.54
C THR A 550 -2.01 26.74 -15.69
N PHE A 551 -1.37 27.63 -16.44
CA PHE A 551 -1.89 28.97 -16.75
C PHE A 551 -3.20 28.93 -17.55
N ILE A 552 -3.25 28.14 -18.63
CA ILE A 552 -4.47 28.01 -19.45
C ILE A 552 -5.61 27.38 -18.64
N PHE A 553 -5.32 26.39 -17.80
CA PHE A 553 -6.33 25.76 -16.92
C PHE A 553 -6.96 26.75 -15.94
N TRP A 554 -6.14 27.53 -15.20
CA TRP A 554 -6.67 28.56 -14.30
C TRP A 554 -7.24 29.79 -15.04
N GLY A 555 -6.85 30.00 -16.30
CA GLY A 555 -7.43 31.01 -17.21
C GLY A 555 -8.82 30.62 -17.76
N SER A 556 -9.09 29.35 -18.01
CA SER A 556 -10.36 28.88 -18.59
C SER A 556 -11.62 29.32 -17.83
N PRO A 557 -11.76 29.17 -16.49
CA PRO A 557 -12.99 29.60 -15.81
C PRO A 557 -13.20 31.13 -15.90
N ILE A 558 -12.12 31.89 -16.05
CA ILE A 558 -12.16 33.34 -16.25
C ILE A 558 -12.75 33.64 -17.63
N PHE A 559 -12.23 33.02 -18.69
CA PHE A 559 -12.76 33.16 -20.05
C PHE A 559 -14.23 32.71 -20.16
N VAL A 560 -14.57 31.54 -19.59
CA VAL A 560 -15.93 30.99 -19.61
C VAL A 560 -16.92 31.91 -18.88
N SER A 561 -16.54 32.45 -17.72
CA SER A 561 -17.37 33.41 -16.99
C SER A 561 -17.49 34.76 -17.69
N ALA A 562 -16.43 35.23 -18.37
CA ALA A 562 -16.45 36.45 -19.18
C ALA A 562 -17.50 36.39 -20.29
N VAL A 563 -17.49 35.30 -21.06
CA VAL A 563 -18.48 35.06 -22.14
C VAL A 563 -19.87 34.90 -21.54
N THR A 564 -20.04 34.06 -20.50
CA THR A 564 -21.36 33.78 -19.92
C THR A 564 -22.02 35.03 -19.34
N PHE A 565 -21.31 35.78 -18.47
CA PHE A 565 -21.86 36.97 -17.84
C PHE A 565 -21.95 38.15 -18.82
N GLY A 566 -21.02 38.25 -19.79
CA GLY A 566 -21.11 39.24 -20.87
C GLY A 566 -22.34 39.03 -21.76
N THR A 567 -22.61 37.81 -22.20
CA THR A 567 -23.82 37.47 -22.97
C THR A 567 -25.10 37.71 -22.15
N SER A 568 -25.12 37.37 -20.86
CA SER A 568 -26.26 37.62 -19.97
C SER A 568 -26.59 39.12 -19.85
N VAL A 569 -25.57 39.98 -19.66
CA VAL A 569 -25.72 41.44 -19.63
C VAL A 569 -26.19 42.00 -20.98
N LEU A 570 -25.75 41.42 -22.10
CA LEU A 570 -26.18 41.82 -23.45
C LEU A 570 -27.61 41.37 -23.79
N LEU A 571 -28.11 40.30 -23.17
CA LEU A 571 -29.51 39.83 -23.29
C LEU A 571 -30.47 40.62 -22.37
N GLY A 572 -29.95 41.37 -21.40
CA GLY A 572 -30.73 42.16 -20.45
C GLY A 572 -31.12 41.43 -19.16
N ASP A 573 -30.58 40.22 -18.94
CA ASP A 573 -30.84 39.42 -17.73
C ASP A 573 -30.21 40.07 -16.47
N GLN A 574 -30.89 40.02 -15.33
CA GLN A 574 -30.33 40.47 -14.05
C GLN A 574 -29.45 39.41 -13.39
N LEU A 575 -28.13 39.63 -13.39
CA LEU A 575 -27.18 38.78 -12.66
C LEU A 575 -27.31 38.96 -11.14
N THR A 576 -27.92 38.00 -10.46
CA THR A 576 -27.94 37.94 -8.99
C THR A 576 -26.62 37.41 -8.43
N ALA A 577 -26.24 37.86 -7.23
CA ALA A 577 -25.03 37.35 -6.57
C ALA A 577 -25.08 35.83 -6.34
N GLY A 578 -26.26 35.27 -6.06
CA GLY A 578 -26.49 33.82 -5.93
C GLY A 578 -26.28 33.07 -7.25
N GLY A 579 -26.87 33.55 -8.35
CA GLY A 579 -26.71 32.94 -9.68
C GLY A 579 -25.26 32.96 -10.17
N VAL A 580 -24.55 34.07 -9.95
CA VAL A 580 -23.12 34.23 -10.28
C VAL A 580 -22.25 33.25 -9.49
N LEU A 581 -22.45 33.13 -8.17
CA LEU A 581 -21.67 32.21 -7.34
C LEU A 581 -21.98 30.72 -7.65
N SER A 582 -23.24 30.41 -7.96
CA SER A 582 -23.68 29.08 -8.43
C SER A 582 -23.02 28.71 -9.77
N ALA A 583 -23.00 29.63 -10.73
CA ALA A 583 -22.36 29.43 -12.04
C ALA A 583 -20.83 29.23 -11.89
N LEU A 584 -20.15 30.08 -11.11
CA LEU A 584 -18.72 29.97 -10.84
C LEU A 584 -18.33 28.66 -10.13
N ALA A 585 -19.20 28.11 -9.27
CA ALA A 585 -19.01 26.78 -8.68
C ALA A 585 -19.20 25.67 -9.72
N THR A 586 -20.24 25.79 -10.55
CA THR A 586 -20.58 24.81 -11.61
C THR A 586 -19.49 24.71 -12.67
N PHE A 587 -18.90 25.83 -13.12
CA PHE A 587 -17.79 25.83 -14.08
C PHE A 587 -16.58 25.02 -13.57
N ARG A 588 -16.22 25.19 -12.28
CA ARG A 588 -15.06 24.53 -11.67
C ARG A 588 -15.24 23.01 -11.58
N ILE A 589 -16.44 22.55 -11.26
CA ILE A 589 -16.77 21.11 -11.22
C ILE A 589 -16.71 20.51 -12.63
N LEU A 590 -17.26 21.20 -13.62
CA LEU A 590 -17.31 20.72 -15.01
C LEU A 590 -15.91 20.66 -15.67
N GLN A 591 -14.98 21.52 -15.27
CA GLN A 591 -13.64 21.62 -15.87
C GLN A 591 -12.70 20.45 -15.57
N GLU A 592 -12.83 19.78 -14.44
CA GLU A 592 -11.94 18.68 -14.06
C GLU A 592 -12.17 17.40 -14.90
N PRO A 593 -13.42 16.90 -15.08
CA PRO A 593 -13.72 15.82 -16.02
C PRO A 593 -13.28 16.13 -17.47
N LEU A 594 -13.52 17.35 -17.94
CA LEU A 594 -13.15 17.78 -19.30
C LEU A 594 -11.63 17.84 -19.50
N ARG A 595 -10.85 18.21 -18.46
CA ARG A 595 -9.38 18.18 -18.49
C ARG A 595 -8.84 16.75 -18.55
N ASN A 596 -9.45 15.82 -17.83
CA ASN A 596 -8.97 14.43 -17.72
C ASN A 596 -9.40 13.55 -18.93
N PHE A 597 -10.27 14.05 -19.82
CA PHE A 597 -10.79 13.30 -20.97
C PHE A 597 -9.71 12.77 -21.95
N PRO A 598 -8.61 13.50 -22.26
CA PRO A 598 -7.53 12.96 -23.10
C PRO A 598 -6.83 11.76 -22.45
N ASP A 599 -6.64 11.78 -21.12
CA ASP A 599 -6.03 10.69 -20.37
C ASP A 599 -6.92 9.44 -20.39
N LEU A 600 -8.23 9.61 -20.24
CA LEU A 600 -9.23 8.55 -20.41
C LEU A 600 -9.15 7.89 -21.80
N VAL A 601 -9.06 8.68 -22.87
CA VAL A 601 -8.94 8.16 -24.24
C VAL A 601 -7.61 7.43 -24.45
N SER A 602 -6.49 7.97 -23.95
CA SER A 602 -5.19 7.31 -24.02
C SER A 602 -5.16 6.00 -23.24
N MET A 603 -5.69 5.98 -22.01
CA MET A 603 -5.80 4.78 -21.18
C MET A 603 -6.70 3.73 -21.80
N MET A 604 -7.82 4.11 -22.42
CA MET A 604 -8.68 3.18 -23.16
C MET A 604 -7.94 2.55 -24.35
N ALA A 605 -7.20 3.34 -25.12
CA ALA A 605 -6.41 2.84 -26.26
C ALA A 605 -5.28 1.90 -25.82
N GLN A 606 -4.50 2.28 -24.80
CA GLN A 606 -3.44 1.44 -24.24
C GLN A 606 -4.00 0.14 -23.65
N THR A 607 -5.11 0.22 -22.90
CA THR A 607 -5.76 -0.95 -22.29
C THR A 607 -6.25 -1.94 -23.35
N LYS A 608 -6.82 -1.44 -24.46
CA LYS A 608 -7.17 -2.29 -25.60
C LYS A 608 -5.94 -3.04 -26.14
N VAL A 609 -4.85 -2.34 -26.42
CA VAL A 609 -3.63 -2.97 -26.96
C VAL A 609 -3.06 -4.01 -25.98
N SER A 610 -3.08 -3.75 -24.67
CA SER A 610 -2.69 -4.73 -23.65
C SER A 610 -3.62 -5.95 -23.61
N LEU A 611 -4.94 -5.75 -23.71
CA LEU A 611 -5.93 -6.85 -23.79
C LEU A 611 -5.74 -7.70 -25.05
N ASP A 612 -5.52 -7.08 -26.21
CA ASP A 612 -5.35 -7.78 -27.48
C ASP A 612 -4.09 -8.68 -27.44
N ARG A 613 -2.96 -8.18 -26.88
CA ARG A 613 -1.74 -8.97 -26.65
C ARG A 613 -1.97 -10.16 -25.71
N ILE A 614 -2.58 -9.93 -24.54
CA ILE A 614 -2.84 -10.98 -23.56
C ILE A 614 -3.81 -12.01 -24.13
N SER A 615 -4.81 -11.57 -24.91
CA SER A 615 -5.76 -12.45 -25.59
C SER A 615 -5.06 -13.37 -26.60
N GLY A 616 -4.11 -12.84 -27.39
CA GLY A 616 -3.26 -13.63 -28.28
C GLY A 616 -2.41 -14.65 -27.53
N PHE A 617 -1.64 -14.20 -26.53
CA PHE A 617 -0.80 -15.07 -25.69
C PHE A 617 -1.58 -16.20 -24.99
N LEU A 618 -2.83 -15.95 -24.59
CA LEU A 618 -3.71 -16.98 -24.00
C LEU A 618 -4.26 -17.99 -25.04
N GLN A 619 -4.20 -17.67 -26.33
CA GLN A 619 -4.64 -18.52 -27.46
C GLN A 619 -3.49 -19.31 -28.12
N GLU A 620 -2.23 -18.98 -27.83
CA GLU A 620 -1.04 -19.75 -28.25
C GLU A 620 -1.13 -21.24 -27.91
N GLU A 621 -0.39 -22.07 -28.63
CA GLU A 621 -0.40 -23.53 -28.42
C GLU A 621 0.18 -23.93 -27.05
N GLU A 622 -0.42 -24.94 -26.44
CA GLU A 622 0.05 -25.57 -25.20
C GLU A 622 0.71 -26.93 -25.50
N LEU A 623 1.52 -27.42 -24.54
CA LEU A 623 2.12 -28.75 -24.60
C LEU A 623 1.04 -29.83 -24.72
N GLN A 624 1.30 -30.79 -25.59
CA GLN A 624 0.43 -31.93 -25.88
C GLN A 624 0.24 -32.80 -24.62
N GLU A 625 -0.99 -32.86 -24.07
CA GLU A 625 -1.25 -33.59 -22.81
C GLU A 625 -1.05 -35.12 -22.94
N ASP A 626 -1.03 -35.69 -24.16
CA ASP A 626 -0.70 -37.10 -24.43
C ASP A 626 0.76 -37.34 -24.91
N ALA A 627 1.65 -36.35 -24.82
CA ALA A 627 3.04 -36.49 -25.26
C ALA A 627 3.78 -37.66 -24.57
N THR A 628 3.51 -37.88 -23.28
CA THR A 628 4.01 -39.02 -22.50
C THR A 628 2.91 -39.62 -21.64
N ILE A 629 2.90 -40.95 -21.52
CA ILE A 629 1.94 -41.69 -20.69
C ILE A 629 2.64 -42.08 -19.39
N ILE A 630 2.30 -41.37 -18.30
CA ILE A 630 2.85 -41.65 -16.96
C ILE A 630 2.03 -42.77 -16.30
N LEU A 631 2.70 -43.87 -15.97
CA LEU A 631 2.13 -45.04 -15.32
C LEU A 631 2.48 -45.07 -13.82
N PRO A 632 1.56 -45.51 -12.94
CA PRO A 632 1.86 -45.73 -11.53
C PRO A 632 2.96 -46.78 -11.33
N ARG A 633 3.76 -46.60 -10.27
CA ARG A 633 4.71 -47.63 -9.79
C ARG A 633 4.00 -48.98 -9.67
N HIS A 634 4.74 -50.05 -9.97
CA HIS A 634 4.29 -51.45 -9.91
C HIS A 634 3.31 -51.95 -11.00
N MET A 635 2.89 -51.13 -11.97
CA MET A 635 2.13 -51.67 -13.13
C MET A 635 2.99 -52.47 -14.11
N THR A 636 4.29 -52.15 -14.24
CA THR A 636 5.21 -52.82 -15.18
C THR A 636 6.64 -52.89 -14.63
N ASN A 637 7.37 -53.95 -14.96
CA ASN A 637 8.82 -54.08 -14.73
C ASN A 637 9.67 -53.25 -15.73
N LEU A 638 9.02 -52.46 -16.59
CA LEU A 638 9.61 -51.46 -17.47
C LEU A 638 9.50 -50.09 -16.78
N ALA A 639 10.62 -49.39 -16.70
CA ALA A 639 10.71 -47.99 -16.24
C ALA A 639 10.43 -47.01 -17.40
N LEU A 640 10.89 -47.34 -18.61
CA LEU A 640 10.67 -46.57 -19.83
C LEU A 640 10.41 -47.52 -21.01
N GLU A 641 9.39 -47.23 -21.81
CA GLU A 641 9.14 -47.88 -23.10
C GLU A 641 8.84 -46.80 -24.15
N ILE A 642 9.59 -46.80 -25.27
CA ILE A 642 9.30 -45.98 -26.45
C ILE A 642 9.07 -46.91 -27.63
N LYS A 643 7.95 -46.73 -28.35
CA LYS A 643 7.61 -47.49 -29.55
C LYS A 643 7.51 -46.57 -30.76
N ASN A 644 8.35 -46.81 -31.77
CA ASN A 644 8.35 -46.13 -33.08
C ASN A 644 8.18 -44.60 -32.98
N GLY A 645 8.85 -43.98 -32.00
CA GLY A 645 8.69 -42.57 -31.69
C GLY A 645 9.26 -41.67 -32.79
N ALA A 646 8.47 -40.72 -33.25
CA ALA A 646 8.89 -39.61 -34.09
C ALA A 646 8.52 -38.27 -33.41
N PHE A 647 9.51 -37.40 -33.25
CA PHE A 647 9.38 -36.15 -32.49
C PHE A 647 10.02 -35.00 -33.27
N CYS A 648 9.43 -33.81 -33.20
CA CYS A 648 10.02 -32.61 -33.80
C CYS A 648 9.74 -31.36 -32.96
N TRP A 649 10.74 -30.49 -32.84
CA TRP A 649 10.58 -29.18 -32.18
C TRP A 649 9.72 -28.20 -32.98
N ASP A 650 9.64 -28.39 -34.30
CA ASP A 650 8.89 -27.58 -35.27
C ASP A 650 8.07 -28.51 -36.19
N PRO A 651 6.72 -28.51 -36.10
CA PRO A 651 5.85 -29.32 -36.96
C PRO A 651 5.93 -28.99 -38.46
N SER A 652 6.47 -27.82 -38.84
CA SER A 652 6.63 -27.42 -40.25
C SER A 652 7.93 -27.93 -40.90
N SER A 653 8.85 -28.49 -40.11
CA SER A 653 10.08 -29.10 -40.61
C SER A 653 9.78 -30.35 -41.46
N SER A 654 10.40 -30.42 -42.64
CA SER A 654 10.27 -31.57 -43.55
C SER A 654 10.98 -32.84 -43.06
N ARG A 655 11.76 -32.77 -41.97
CA ARG A 655 12.33 -33.91 -41.26
C ARG A 655 12.09 -33.79 -39.75
N PRO A 656 11.67 -34.87 -39.06
CA PRO A 656 11.58 -34.87 -37.60
C PRO A 656 12.98 -34.77 -36.96
N THR A 657 13.05 -34.21 -35.76
CA THR A 657 14.31 -34.10 -34.98
C THR A 657 14.79 -35.46 -34.47
N LEU A 658 13.85 -36.37 -34.19
CA LEU A 658 14.11 -37.75 -33.77
C LEU A 658 13.18 -38.67 -34.56
N SER A 659 13.67 -39.80 -35.06
CA SER A 659 12.86 -40.74 -35.84
C SER A 659 13.20 -42.20 -35.56
N GLY A 660 12.19 -43.07 -35.68
CA GLY A 660 12.36 -44.52 -35.47
C GLY A 660 12.79 -44.89 -34.05
N ILE A 661 12.57 -44.03 -33.05
CA ILE A 661 13.05 -44.27 -31.68
C ILE A 661 12.26 -45.43 -31.08
N GLN A 662 12.96 -46.54 -30.81
CA GLN A 662 12.41 -47.73 -30.17
C GLN A 662 13.35 -48.18 -29.05
N MET A 663 12.85 -48.25 -27.81
CA MET A 663 13.65 -48.68 -26.67
C MET A 663 12.80 -49.28 -25.55
N LYS A 664 13.44 -50.06 -24.68
CA LYS A 664 12.89 -50.57 -23.42
C LYS A 664 13.96 -50.49 -22.33
N VAL A 665 13.61 -49.95 -21.17
CA VAL A 665 14.48 -49.84 -19.99
C VAL A 665 13.78 -50.49 -18.81
N HIS A 666 14.48 -51.40 -18.13
CA HIS A 666 14.01 -52.03 -16.91
C HIS A 666 14.42 -51.23 -15.67
N GLY A 667 13.65 -51.38 -14.58
CA GLY A 667 13.98 -50.72 -13.32
C GLY A 667 15.38 -51.08 -12.83
N GLY A 668 16.19 -50.07 -12.48
CA GLY A 668 17.57 -50.26 -11.99
C GLY A 668 18.64 -50.35 -13.08
N MET A 669 18.30 -50.21 -14.36
CA MET A 669 19.30 -50.12 -15.43
C MET A 669 19.97 -48.74 -15.50
N ARG A 670 21.28 -48.73 -15.77
CA ARG A 670 22.05 -47.54 -16.16
C ARG A 670 22.25 -47.56 -17.68
N VAL A 671 21.68 -46.57 -18.36
CA VAL A 671 21.70 -46.40 -19.81
C VAL A 671 22.55 -45.18 -20.15
N ALA A 672 23.61 -45.37 -20.93
CA ALA A 672 24.41 -44.27 -21.47
C ALA A 672 23.92 -43.88 -22.87
N VAL A 673 23.94 -42.58 -23.17
CA VAL A 673 23.59 -42.03 -24.49
C VAL A 673 24.77 -41.24 -25.04
N CYS A 674 25.42 -41.76 -26.08
CA CYS A 674 26.60 -41.17 -26.71
C CYS A 674 26.35 -40.86 -28.19
N GLY A 675 27.18 -39.99 -28.77
CA GLY A 675 27.04 -39.56 -30.16
C GLY A 675 27.62 -38.17 -30.40
N MET A 676 27.79 -37.80 -31.66
CA MET A 676 28.38 -36.51 -32.06
C MET A 676 27.61 -35.29 -31.51
N VAL A 677 28.25 -34.12 -31.49
CA VAL A 677 27.56 -32.85 -31.19
C VAL A 677 26.44 -32.65 -32.22
N GLY A 678 25.26 -32.21 -31.76
CA GLY A 678 24.07 -32.04 -32.61
C GLY A 678 23.28 -33.30 -32.94
N SER A 679 23.69 -34.51 -32.53
CA SER A 679 23.02 -35.76 -32.95
C SER A 679 21.64 -36.06 -32.32
N GLY A 680 21.07 -35.13 -31.55
CA GLY A 680 19.74 -35.24 -30.93
C GLY A 680 19.71 -35.68 -29.47
N LYS A 681 20.86 -35.83 -28.79
CA LYS A 681 20.95 -36.40 -27.43
C LYS A 681 20.08 -35.70 -26.37
N SER A 682 20.17 -34.38 -26.23
CA SER A 682 19.33 -33.62 -25.30
C SER A 682 17.85 -33.66 -25.72
N SER A 683 17.56 -33.62 -27.02
CA SER A 683 16.19 -33.79 -27.55
C SER A 683 15.58 -35.14 -27.14
N PHE A 684 16.38 -36.20 -27.09
CA PHE A 684 15.95 -37.52 -26.65
C PHE A 684 15.60 -37.56 -25.15
N LEU A 685 16.27 -36.78 -24.30
CA LEU A 685 15.81 -36.58 -22.91
C LEU A 685 14.53 -35.73 -22.85
N SER A 686 14.44 -34.65 -23.63
CA SER A 686 13.23 -33.81 -23.71
C SER A 686 11.99 -34.55 -24.23
N CYS A 687 12.12 -35.58 -25.08
CA CYS A 687 10.96 -36.39 -25.49
C CYS A 687 10.48 -37.36 -24.39
N ILE A 688 11.39 -37.86 -23.53
CA ILE A 688 11.03 -38.63 -22.32
C ILE A 688 10.32 -37.74 -21.28
N LEU A 689 10.66 -36.45 -21.24
CA LEU A 689 10.01 -35.43 -20.40
C LEU A 689 8.68 -34.90 -20.98
N GLY A 690 8.38 -35.17 -22.26
CA GLY A 690 7.20 -34.61 -22.96
C GLY A 690 7.32 -33.14 -23.36
N GLU A 691 8.53 -32.57 -23.40
CA GLU A 691 8.75 -31.19 -23.87
C GLU A 691 8.73 -31.05 -25.41
N ILE A 692 8.89 -32.15 -26.15
CA ILE A 692 8.83 -32.17 -27.62
C ILE A 692 7.48 -32.72 -28.10
N PRO A 693 6.78 -32.04 -29.03
CA PRO A 693 5.63 -32.61 -29.73
C PRO A 693 5.90 -33.98 -30.34
N LYS A 694 4.96 -34.91 -30.12
CA LYS A 694 5.02 -36.31 -30.56
C LYS A 694 4.18 -36.48 -31.82
N ILE A 695 4.84 -36.62 -32.97
CA ILE A 695 4.19 -36.80 -34.27
C ILE A 695 3.58 -38.20 -34.38
N SER A 696 4.31 -39.23 -33.95
CA SER A 696 3.84 -40.60 -33.94
C SER A 696 4.60 -41.46 -32.93
N GLY A 697 4.07 -42.66 -32.68
CA GLY A 697 4.58 -43.58 -31.67
C GLY A 697 3.99 -43.37 -30.28
N GLU A 698 4.58 -44.03 -29.29
CA GLU A 698 4.10 -44.05 -27.90
C GLU A 698 5.30 -43.97 -26.93
N VAL A 699 5.19 -43.12 -25.91
CA VAL A 699 6.16 -43.01 -24.79
C VAL A 699 5.45 -43.35 -23.49
N ARG A 700 5.97 -44.32 -22.73
CA ARG A 700 5.47 -44.72 -21.41
C ARG A 700 6.57 -44.59 -20.37
N VAL A 701 6.27 -43.89 -19.28
CA VAL A 701 7.20 -43.65 -18.15
C VAL A 701 6.56 -44.20 -16.88
N CYS A 702 7.24 -45.08 -16.14
CA CYS A 702 6.70 -45.70 -14.93
C CYS A 702 7.38 -45.11 -13.67
N GLY A 703 6.60 -44.43 -12.82
CA GLY A 703 7.12 -43.74 -11.63
C GLY A 703 7.51 -42.27 -11.86
N THR A 704 8.37 -41.74 -10.99
CA THR A 704 8.80 -40.33 -11.00
C THR A 704 10.17 -40.15 -11.66
N ALA A 705 10.37 -39.01 -12.34
CA ALA A 705 11.63 -38.65 -12.96
C ALA A 705 12.27 -37.41 -12.31
N ALA A 706 13.59 -37.44 -12.12
CA ALA A 706 14.42 -36.28 -11.79
C ALA A 706 15.28 -35.92 -13.01
N TYR A 707 15.41 -34.63 -13.32
CA TYR A 707 16.15 -34.13 -14.48
C TYR A 707 17.28 -33.18 -14.07
N VAL A 708 18.47 -33.42 -14.63
CA VAL A 708 19.65 -32.54 -14.56
C VAL A 708 19.97 -32.09 -15.98
N SER A 709 19.86 -30.80 -16.24
CA SER A 709 20.10 -30.16 -17.53
C SER A 709 21.57 -29.77 -17.73
N GLN A 710 22.08 -29.83 -18.96
CA GLN A 710 23.45 -29.46 -19.29
C GLN A 710 23.79 -28.02 -18.86
N SER A 711 22.86 -27.08 -19.03
CA SER A 711 22.96 -25.73 -18.47
C SER A 711 22.32 -25.69 -17.08
N ALA A 712 23.11 -25.35 -16.06
CA ALA A 712 22.70 -25.52 -14.66
C ALA A 712 21.83 -24.39 -14.11
N TRP A 713 20.57 -24.70 -13.79
CA TRP A 713 19.59 -23.73 -13.27
C TRP A 713 19.51 -23.72 -11.73
N ILE A 714 19.68 -22.53 -11.15
CA ILE A 714 19.73 -22.25 -9.72
C ILE A 714 18.72 -21.16 -9.37
N GLN A 715 17.93 -21.38 -8.33
CA GLN A 715 16.95 -20.41 -7.81
C GLN A 715 17.65 -19.39 -6.91
N SER A 716 17.22 -18.12 -6.95
CA SER A 716 17.68 -17.13 -5.97
C SER A 716 17.11 -17.44 -4.58
N GLY A 717 17.98 -17.73 -3.61
CA GLY A 717 17.66 -18.25 -2.27
C GLY A 717 18.94 -18.77 -1.60
N ASN A 718 18.83 -19.58 -0.54
CA ASN A 718 19.98 -20.26 0.06
C ASN A 718 20.38 -21.52 -0.75
N ILE A 719 21.60 -22.02 -0.52
CA ILE A 719 22.04 -23.32 -1.09
C ILE A 719 21.20 -24.46 -0.52
N GLU A 720 20.90 -24.43 0.79
CA GLU A 720 19.99 -25.37 1.46
C GLU A 720 18.62 -25.45 0.76
N GLU A 721 17.92 -24.32 0.64
CA GLU A 721 16.62 -24.22 -0.04
C GLU A 721 16.67 -24.73 -1.49
N ASN A 722 17.78 -24.49 -2.20
CA ASN A 722 17.99 -24.95 -3.58
C ASN A 722 18.13 -26.48 -3.70
N ILE A 723 18.63 -27.15 -2.67
CA ILE A 723 18.80 -28.61 -2.63
C ILE A 723 17.53 -29.28 -2.10
N LEU A 724 16.92 -28.73 -1.04
CA LEU A 724 15.64 -29.19 -0.50
C LEU A 724 14.50 -29.06 -1.52
N PHE A 725 14.47 -27.95 -2.25
CA PHE A 725 13.56 -27.68 -3.38
C PHE A 725 12.08 -27.99 -3.08
N GLY A 726 11.61 -27.52 -1.92
CA GLY A 726 10.23 -27.68 -1.44
C GLY A 726 10.01 -28.89 -0.52
N ASN A 727 10.93 -29.84 -0.44
CA ASN A 727 10.85 -30.95 0.51
C ASN A 727 11.32 -30.54 1.92
N PRO A 728 10.83 -31.18 3.00
CA PRO A 728 11.34 -30.95 4.35
C PRO A 728 12.81 -31.42 4.50
N MET A 729 13.50 -30.89 5.50
CA MET A 729 14.91 -31.20 5.82
C MET A 729 15.06 -32.50 6.63
N ASP A 730 15.53 -33.57 5.98
CA ASP A 730 16.13 -34.74 6.60
C ASP A 730 17.64 -34.56 6.66
N LYS A 731 18.18 -34.40 7.88
CA LYS A 731 19.60 -34.15 8.12
C LYS A 731 20.50 -35.34 7.76
N ALA A 732 19.99 -36.57 7.78
CA ALA A 732 20.76 -37.76 7.40
C ALA A 732 20.89 -37.83 5.88
N LYS A 733 19.76 -37.74 5.16
CA LYS A 733 19.72 -37.71 3.69
C LYS A 733 20.46 -36.50 3.13
N TYR A 734 20.30 -35.31 3.72
CA TYR A 734 21.01 -34.11 3.27
C TYR A 734 22.53 -34.28 3.40
N LYS A 735 23.02 -34.84 4.51
CA LYS A 735 24.45 -35.08 4.73
C LYS A 735 25.03 -36.11 3.75
N SER A 736 24.30 -37.18 3.41
CA SER A 736 24.77 -38.14 2.38
C SER A 736 24.74 -37.55 0.98
N VAL A 737 23.74 -36.71 0.65
CA VAL A 737 23.69 -35.97 -0.62
C VAL A 737 24.86 -35.00 -0.77
N ILE A 738 25.19 -34.21 0.26
CA ILE A 738 26.33 -33.29 0.25
C ILE A 738 27.68 -34.05 0.11
N HIS A 739 27.76 -35.28 0.61
CA HIS A 739 28.92 -36.16 0.40
C HIS A 739 28.99 -36.68 -1.05
N ALA A 740 27.92 -37.33 -1.54
CA ALA A 740 27.87 -37.93 -2.87
C ALA A 740 28.00 -36.91 -4.02
N CYS A 741 27.73 -35.62 -3.76
CA CYS A 741 27.92 -34.53 -4.70
C CYS A 741 29.22 -33.73 -4.49
N SER A 742 30.16 -34.22 -3.65
CA SER A 742 31.45 -33.56 -3.30
C SER A 742 31.37 -32.11 -2.81
N LEU A 743 30.18 -31.63 -2.42
CA LEU A 743 29.90 -30.23 -2.08
C LEU A 743 30.53 -29.79 -0.75
N LYS A 744 30.96 -30.71 0.12
CA LYS A 744 31.51 -30.40 1.44
C LYS A 744 32.64 -29.34 1.38
N LYS A 745 33.59 -29.49 0.45
CA LYS A 745 34.72 -28.56 0.25
C LYS A 745 34.25 -27.16 -0.18
N ASP A 746 33.22 -27.08 -1.03
CA ASP A 746 32.61 -25.80 -1.44
C ASP A 746 31.92 -25.11 -0.26
N LEU A 747 31.16 -25.85 0.55
CA LEU A 747 30.45 -25.31 1.70
C LEU A 747 31.40 -24.82 2.80
N GLU A 748 32.52 -25.51 3.04
CA GLU A 748 33.54 -25.08 4.01
C GLU A 748 34.25 -23.77 3.61
N LEU A 749 34.26 -23.43 2.31
CA LEU A 749 34.77 -22.15 1.80
C LEU A 749 33.76 -20.99 1.89
N PHE A 750 32.45 -21.27 1.97
CA PHE A 750 31.43 -20.22 2.05
C PHE A 750 31.26 -19.68 3.48
N SER A 751 31.13 -18.35 3.60
CA SER A 751 31.12 -17.64 4.90
C SER A 751 29.99 -18.04 5.86
N HIS A 752 28.94 -18.71 5.37
CA HIS A 752 27.81 -19.26 6.12
C HIS A 752 27.46 -20.70 5.74
N GLY A 753 28.35 -21.42 5.03
CA GLY A 753 28.04 -22.76 4.53
C GLY A 753 26.85 -22.78 3.56
N ASP A 754 25.92 -23.71 3.78
CA ASP A 754 24.69 -23.92 3.03
C ASP A 754 23.63 -22.81 3.21
N GLN A 755 23.70 -22.05 4.31
CA GLN A 755 22.89 -20.83 4.55
C GLN A 755 23.39 -19.60 3.77
N THR A 756 24.28 -19.80 2.80
CA THR A 756 24.76 -18.74 1.90
C THR A 756 23.73 -18.46 0.81
N VAL A 757 23.29 -17.19 0.70
CA VAL A 757 22.42 -16.73 -0.39
C VAL A 757 23.18 -16.78 -1.72
N ILE A 758 22.54 -17.33 -2.75
CA ILE A 758 23.02 -17.42 -4.15
C ILE A 758 22.01 -16.79 -5.13
N GLY A 759 22.46 -16.48 -6.35
CA GLY A 759 21.66 -15.80 -7.39
C GLY A 759 21.79 -14.27 -7.35
N ASP A 760 20.81 -13.54 -7.91
CA ASP A 760 20.88 -12.08 -8.18
C ASP A 760 21.09 -11.18 -6.94
N ARG A 761 20.96 -11.75 -5.74
CA ARG A 761 21.13 -11.10 -4.44
C ARG A 761 22.18 -11.77 -3.55
N GLY A 762 22.97 -12.69 -4.11
CA GLY A 762 23.87 -13.58 -3.39
C GLY A 762 25.25 -13.69 -4.02
N ILE A 763 25.96 -14.76 -3.67
CA ILE A 763 27.25 -15.10 -4.29
C ILE A 763 27.02 -15.77 -5.64
N ASN A 764 27.81 -15.39 -6.65
CA ASN A 764 27.87 -16.11 -7.92
C ASN A 764 28.72 -17.38 -7.78
N LEU A 765 28.07 -18.54 -7.84
CA LEU A 765 28.73 -19.86 -7.92
C LEU A 765 29.49 -20.04 -9.25
N SER A 766 30.55 -20.86 -9.24
CA SER A 766 31.24 -21.33 -10.45
C SER A 766 30.38 -22.29 -11.28
N GLY A 767 30.83 -22.64 -12.50
CA GLY A 767 30.12 -23.59 -13.38
C GLY A 767 29.89 -24.95 -12.70
N GLY A 768 30.98 -25.64 -12.34
CA GLY A 768 30.92 -26.92 -11.63
C GLY A 768 30.20 -26.85 -10.28
N GLN A 769 30.28 -25.73 -9.54
CA GLN A 769 29.49 -25.55 -8.30
C GLN A 769 27.98 -25.55 -8.56
N LYS A 770 27.51 -24.86 -9.62
CA LYS A 770 26.09 -24.90 -10.01
C LYS A 770 25.66 -26.31 -10.42
N GLN A 771 26.51 -27.02 -11.16
CA GLN A 771 26.26 -28.39 -11.61
C GLN A 771 26.18 -29.36 -10.40
N ARG A 772 27.12 -29.27 -9.45
CA ARG A 772 27.09 -30.02 -8.18
C ARG A 772 25.84 -29.73 -7.33
N VAL A 773 25.39 -28.48 -7.23
CA VAL A 773 24.15 -28.12 -6.51
C VAL A 773 22.89 -28.65 -7.21
N GLN A 774 22.86 -28.69 -8.55
CA GLN A 774 21.75 -29.28 -9.30
C GLN A 774 21.69 -30.81 -9.15
N LEU A 775 22.85 -31.49 -9.17
CA LEU A 775 22.96 -32.91 -8.85
C LEU A 775 22.45 -33.19 -7.43
N ALA A 776 22.86 -32.38 -6.44
CA ALA A 776 22.39 -32.51 -5.07
C ALA A 776 20.86 -32.36 -4.96
N ARG A 777 20.25 -31.38 -5.67
CA ARG A 777 18.80 -31.22 -5.76
C ARG A 777 18.11 -32.48 -6.31
N ALA A 778 18.63 -33.05 -7.40
CA ALA A 778 18.05 -34.24 -8.03
C ALA A 778 18.14 -35.48 -7.12
N LEU A 779 19.29 -35.70 -6.46
CA LEU A 779 19.46 -36.82 -5.53
C LEU A 779 18.60 -36.68 -4.27
N TYR A 780 18.45 -35.45 -3.74
CA TYR A 780 17.61 -35.21 -2.57
C TYR A 780 16.11 -35.48 -2.84
N GLN A 781 15.65 -35.24 -4.08
CA GLN A 781 14.29 -35.55 -4.53
C GLN A 781 13.98 -37.05 -4.71
N ASP A 782 15.00 -37.90 -4.87
CA ASP A 782 14.87 -39.37 -4.75
C ASP A 782 13.82 -40.02 -5.67
N ALA A 783 13.88 -39.65 -6.95
CA ALA A 783 13.02 -40.15 -8.02
C ALA A 783 13.29 -41.64 -8.36
N ASP A 784 12.46 -42.24 -9.22
CA ASP A 784 12.69 -43.61 -9.73
C ASP A 784 13.67 -43.62 -10.92
N ILE A 785 13.58 -42.58 -11.74
CA ILE A 785 14.31 -42.41 -12.99
C ILE A 785 15.12 -41.12 -12.93
N TYR A 786 16.40 -41.19 -13.24
CA TYR A 786 17.31 -40.05 -13.31
C TYR A 786 17.70 -39.78 -14.76
N LEU A 787 17.33 -38.61 -15.29
CA LEU A 787 17.69 -38.13 -16.61
C LEU A 787 18.81 -37.10 -16.44
N LEU A 788 20.03 -37.40 -16.90
CA LEU A 788 21.21 -36.57 -16.69
C LEU A 788 21.77 -36.13 -18.05
N ASP A 789 21.65 -34.85 -18.40
CA ASP A 789 22.19 -34.29 -19.63
C ASP A 789 23.61 -33.73 -19.42
N ASP A 790 24.62 -34.52 -19.76
CA ASP A 790 26.06 -34.17 -19.72
C ASP A 790 26.53 -33.54 -18.38
N PRO A 791 26.25 -34.19 -17.22
CA PRO A 791 26.26 -33.59 -15.89
C PRO A 791 27.64 -33.27 -15.28
N PHE A 792 28.74 -33.60 -15.97
CA PHE A 792 30.11 -33.42 -15.49
C PHE A 792 30.93 -32.44 -16.37
N SER A 793 30.30 -31.87 -17.40
CA SER A 793 30.91 -31.03 -18.43
C SER A 793 31.56 -29.73 -17.94
N ALA A 794 31.13 -29.18 -16.80
CA ALA A 794 31.72 -27.98 -16.19
C ALA A 794 32.55 -28.28 -14.92
N VAL A 795 32.94 -29.54 -14.72
CA VAL A 795 33.71 -30.04 -13.58
C VAL A 795 35.09 -30.53 -14.05
N ASP A 796 36.10 -30.39 -13.20
CA ASP A 796 37.44 -30.97 -13.42
C ASP A 796 37.40 -32.50 -13.45
N ALA A 797 38.28 -33.14 -14.24
CA ALA A 797 38.25 -34.59 -14.46
C ALA A 797 38.36 -35.43 -13.16
N HIS A 798 39.13 -34.94 -12.17
CA HIS A 798 39.26 -35.61 -10.88
C HIS A 798 37.94 -35.60 -10.08
N THR A 799 37.33 -34.42 -9.90
CA THR A 799 36.03 -34.32 -9.22
C THR A 799 34.91 -34.95 -10.05
N GLY A 800 34.99 -34.93 -11.39
CA GLY A 800 34.08 -35.66 -12.28
C GLY A 800 34.13 -37.17 -12.07
N SER A 801 35.33 -37.73 -11.87
CA SER A 801 35.54 -39.14 -11.54
C SER A 801 35.05 -39.51 -10.14
N GLU A 802 35.29 -38.64 -9.14
CA GLU A 802 34.76 -38.79 -7.78
C GLU A 802 33.22 -38.79 -7.79
N LEU A 803 32.61 -37.83 -8.50
CA LEU A 803 31.17 -37.74 -8.70
C LEU A 803 30.61 -38.97 -9.43
N PHE A 804 31.23 -39.44 -10.51
CA PHE A 804 30.73 -40.61 -11.24
C PHE A 804 30.63 -41.85 -10.32
N LYS A 805 31.66 -42.08 -9.51
CA LYS A 805 31.72 -43.19 -8.55
C LYS A 805 30.73 -43.04 -7.39
N GLU A 806 30.73 -41.90 -6.69
CA GLU A 806 29.92 -41.71 -5.48
C GLU A 806 28.44 -41.42 -5.81
N TYR A 807 28.15 -40.72 -6.92
CA TYR A 807 26.79 -40.37 -7.34
C TYR A 807 26.14 -41.47 -8.19
N ILE A 808 26.70 -41.80 -9.38
CA ILE A 808 26.04 -42.73 -10.33
C ILE A 808 26.22 -44.18 -9.91
N LEU A 809 27.44 -44.60 -9.55
CA LEU A 809 27.71 -46.01 -9.23
C LEU A 809 27.30 -46.41 -7.80
N THR A 810 27.23 -45.45 -6.87
CA THR A 810 26.97 -45.72 -5.44
C THR A 810 25.60 -45.18 -5.00
N ALA A 811 25.37 -43.86 -5.01
CA ALA A 811 24.13 -43.28 -4.50
C ALA A 811 22.89 -43.62 -5.36
N LEU A 812 23.06 -43.83 -6.67
CA LEU A 812 22.00 -44.24 -7.60
C LEU A 812 22.02 -45.73 -7.97
N ALA A 813 22.77 -46.58 -7.24
CA ALA A 813 22.97 -47.99 -7.59
C ALA A 813 21.70 -48.85 -7.73
N SER A 814 20.59 -48.45 -7.11
CA SER A 814 19.27 -49.14 -7.19
C SER A 814 18.23 -48.39 -8.02
N LYS A 815 18.62 -47.29 -8.70
CA LYS A 815 17.75 -46.41 -9.47
C LYS A 815 17.92 -46.64 -10.96
N THR A 816 16.92 -46.25 -11.74
CA THR A 816 17.07 -46.23 -13.21
C THR A 816 17.78 -44.93 -13.59
N VAL A 817 18.88 -45.00 -14.32
CA VAL A 817 19.67 -43.81 -14.70
C VAL A 817 19.84 -43.79 -16.21
N ILE A 818 19.46 -42.69 -16.86
CA ILE A 818 19.73 -42.43 -18.27
C ILE A 818 20.62 -41.19 -18.33
N PHE A 819 21.88 -41.38 -18.71
CA PHE A 819 22.87 -40.29 -18.75
C PHE A 819 23.41 -40.08 -20.17
N VAL A 820 23.27 -38.85 -20.67
CA VAL A 820 24.01 -38.36 -21.82
C VAL A 820 25.41 -37.98 -21.35
N THR A 821 26.43 -38.35 -22.11
CA THR A 821 27.79 -37.83 -21.87
C THR A 821 28.59 -37.73 -23.17
N HIS A 822 29.50 -36.77 -23.19
CA HIS A 822 30.56 -36.65 -24.19
C HIS A 822 31.89 -37.32 -23.77
N GLN A 823 32.03 -37.76 -22.52
CA GLN A 823 33.26 -38.39 -21.99
C GLN A 823 33.16 -39.91 -22.13
N VAL A 824 34.04 -40.51 -22.93
CA VAL A 824 33.97 -41.94 -23.29
C VAL A 824 34.32 -42.85 -22.10
N GLU A 825 35.14 -42.34 -21.17
CA GLU A 825 35.59 -43.00 -19.94
C GLU A 825 34.46 -43.56 -19.06
N PHE A 826 33.27 -42.95 -19.10
CA PHE A 826 32.11 -43.36 -18.30
C PHE A 826 31.21 -44.41 -18.97
N LEU A 827 31.38 -44.65 -20.27
CA LEU A 827 30.54 -45.58 -21.03
C LEU A 827 30.69 -47.08 -20.62
N PRO A 828 31.88 -47.59 -20.25
CA PRO A 828 32.05 -48.99 -19.84
C PRO A 828 31.22 -49.43 -18.63
N ALA A 829 30.78 -48.49 -17.78
CA ALA A 829 30.00 -48.77 -16.57
C ALA A 829 28.48 -48.75 -16.77
N ALA A 830 28.00 -48.55 -18.00
CA ALA A 830 26.59 -48.62 -18.35
C ALA A 830 26.15 -50.06 -18.68
N ASP A 831 24.94 -50.43 -18.25
CA ASP A 831 24.34 -51.73 -18.54
C ASP A 831 23.84 -51.82 -19.99
N LEU A 832 23.57 -50.66 -20.60
CA LEU A 832 23.20 -50.46 -22.01
C LEU A 832 23.77 -49.12 -22.52
N ILE A 833 24.38 -49.11 -23.69
CA ILE A 833 24.84 -47.90 -24.39
C ILE A 833 24.01 -47.71 -25.65
N LEU A 834 23.59 -46.48 -25.92
CA LEU A 834 22.83 -46.07 -27.11
C LEU A 834 23.66 -45.06 -27.94
N VAL A 835 23.84 -45.36 -29.23
CA VAL A 835 24.59 -44.52 -30.16
C VAL A 835 23.62 -43.71 -31.03
N LEU A 836 23.52 -42.41 -30.75
CA LEU A 836 22.66 -41.47 -31.47
C LEU A 836 23.44 -40.73 -32.58
N LYS A 837 22.94 -40.84 -33.81
CA LYS A 837 23.47 -40.15 -35.01
C LYS A 837 22.29 -39.75 -35.90
N GLU A 838 22.29 -38.49 -36.36
CA GLU A 838 21.21 -37.89 -37.17
C GLU A 838 19.78 -38.08 -36.61
N GLY A 839 19.62 -38.07 -35.27
CA GLY A 839 18.32 -38.23 -34.63
C GLY A 839 17.78 -39.67 -34.57
N CYS A 840 18.59 -40.66 -34.95
CA CYS A 840 18.27 -42.08 -34.92
C CYS A 840 19.17 -42.83 -33.92
N ILE A 841 18.64 -43.89 -33.30
CA ILE A 841 19.45 -44.89 -32.60
C ILE A 841 20.01 -45.83 -33.67
N ILE A 842 21.32 -45.77 -33.94
CA ILE A 842 21.96 -46.67 -34.91
C ILE A 842 22.45 -47.95 -34.23
N GLN A 843 22.85 -47.87 -32.96
CA GLN A 843 23.38 -49.01 -32.21
C GLN A 843 22.90 -48.99 -30.76
N ALA A 844 22.67 -50.19 -30.20
CA ALA A 844 22.32 -50.42 -28.81
C ALA A 844 22.99 -51.72 -28.33
N GLY A 845 23.75 -51.69 -27.23
CA GLY A 845 24.47 -52.86 -26.73
C GLY A 845 25.36 -52.57 -25.52
N LYS A 846 26.20 -53.52 -25.10
CA LYS A 846 27.25 -53.29 -24.10
C LYS A 846 28.53 -52.77 -24.76
N TYR A 847 29.42 -52.20 -23.95
CA TYR A 847 30.68 -51.59 -24.40
C TYR A 847 31.54 -52.52 -25.27
N ASP A 848 31.78 -53.75 -24.81
CA ASP A 848 32.59 -54.74 -25.53
C ASP A 848 31.95 -55.19 -26.85
N ASP A 849 30.63 -55.33 -26.88
CA ASP A 849 29.88 -55.76 -28.07
C ASP A 849 29.95 -54.66 -29.15
N LEU A 850 29.77 -53.40 -28.76
CA LEU A 850 29.83 -52.24 -29.66
C LEU A 850 31.26 -51.99 -30.18
N LEU A 851 32.30 -52.20 -29.36
CA LEU A 851 33.69 -52.12 -29.82
C LEU A 851 34.03 -53.20 -30.87
N ARG A 852 33.58 -54.44 -30.64
CA ARG A 852 33.77 -55.56 -31.58
C ARG A 852 33.00 -55.36 -32.88
N GLY A 853 31.88 -54.62 -32.83
CA GLY A 853 31.06 -54.26 -33.99
C GLY A 853 31.73 -53.38 -35.05
N GLY A 854 32.95 -52.85 -34.81
CA GLY A 854 33.81 -52.30 -35.87
C GLY A 854 33.27 -51.07 -36.63
N THR A 855 32.34 -50.31 -36.03
CA THR A 855 31.46 -49.33 -36.71
C THR A 855 31.46 -47.98 -35.98
N ASP A 856 30.46 -47.11 -36.21
CA ASP A 856 30.41 -45.70 -35.73
C ASP A 856 30.85 -45.50 -34.25
N PHE A 857 30.51 -46.42 -33.34
CA PHE A 857 30.96 -46.35 -31.95
C PHE A 857 32.49 -46.38 -31.82
N LYS A 858 33.16 -47.28 -32.54
CA LYS A 858 34.63 -47.40 -32.55
C LYS A 858 35.29 -46.12 -33.07
N THR A 859 34.71 -45.48 -34.08
CA THR A 859 35.17 -44.19 -34.63
C THR A 859 35.06 -43.06 -33.60
N LEU A 860 33.98 -43.04 -32.81
CA LEU A 860 33.80 -42.07 -31.71
C LEU A 860 34.82 -42.30 -30.59
N VAL A 861 35.07 -43.55 -30.22
CA VAL A 861 36.08 -43.93 -29.22
C VAL A 861 37.50 -43.56 -29.70
N SER A 862 37.85 -43.84 -30.96
CA SER A 862 39.20 -43.53 -31.47
C SER A 862 39.45 -42.03 -31.60
N ALA A 863 38.47 -41.26 -32.13
CA ALA A 863 38.58 -39.80 -32.24
C ALA A 863 38.71 -39.11 -30.87
N HIS A 864 38.15 -39.70 -29.80
CA HIS A 864 38.32 -39.20 -28.44
C HIS A 864 39.74 -39.46 -27.90
N HIS A 865 40.31 -40.65 -28.11
CA HIS A 865 41.69 -40.95 -27.72
C HIS A 865 42.70 -40.09 -28.49
N GLU A 866 42.45 -39.85 -29.79
CA GLU A 866 43.25 -38.95 -30.63
C GLU A 866 43.16 -37.49 -30.14
N ALA A 867 41.97 -37.02 -29.77
CA ALA A 867 41.78 -35.68 -29.22
C ALA A 867 42.44 -35.48 -27.84
N ILE A 868 42.47 -36.51 -26.99
CA ILE A 868 43.20 -36.49 -25.71
C ILE A 868 44.71 -36.45 -25.97
N GLY A 869 45.23 -37.36 -26.81
CA GLY A 869 46.65 -37.40 -27.16
C GLY A 869 47.16 -36.14 -27.87
N ALA A 870 46.28 -35.35 -28.48
CA ALA A 870 46.60 -34.05 -29.07
C ALA A 870 46.63 -32.88 -28.06
N MET A 871 46.20 -33.08 -26.81
CA MET A 871 46.29 -32.07 -25.74
C MET A 871 47.53 -32.24 -24.85
N ASP A 872 48.12 -33.43 -24.78
CA ASP A 872 49.36 -33.69 -24.05
C ASP A 872 50.59 -33.15 -24.80
N ILE A 873 50.91 -31.88 -24.56
CA ILE A 873 52.17 -31.27 -25.00
C ILE A 873 53.33 -31.96 -24.24
N PRO A 874 54.34 -32.53 -24.95
CA PRO A 874 55.42 -33.25 -24.30
C PRO A 874 56.32 -32.31 -23.50
N ASN A 875 56.39 -32.51 -22.18
CA ASN A 875 57.45 -31.93 -21.36
C ASN A 875 58.81 -32.50 -21.78
N HIS A 876 59.70 -31.64 -22.29
CA HIS A 876 61.06 -32.03 -22.63
C HIS A 876 61.87 -32.39 -21.37
N SER A 877 61.99 -33.69 -21.09
CA SER A 877 63.03 -34.22 -20.20
C SER A 877 64.34 -34.36 -20.99
N SER A 878 65.27 -33.42 -20.80
CA SER A 878 66.62 -33.52 -21.35
C SER A 878 67.57 -34.20 -20.35
N GLU A 879 67.88 -35.47 -20.59
CA GLU A 879 69.03 -36.13 -19.95
C GLU A 879 70.34 -35.73 -20.67
N GLY A 880 71.45 -35.60 -19.94
CA GLY A 880 72.75 -35.31 -20.54
C GLY A 880 73.85 -34.81 -19.58
N SER A 881 74.61 -35.77 -19.03
CA SER A 881 76.02 -35.67 -18.55
C SER A 881 76.49 -34.53 -17.62
N ASP A 882 76.92 -34.91 -16.41
CA ASP A 882 78.24 -34.67 -15.76
C ASP A 882 78.94 -33.30 -15.94
N GLU A 883 79.41 -32.59 -14.90
CA GLU A 883 80.54 -32.98 -14.03
C GLU A 883 80.66 -32.17 -12.70
N SER A 884 81.50 -32.68 -11.79
CA SER A 884 82.34 -31.96 -10.80
C SER A 884 81.82 -31.53 -9.39
N LEU A 885 82.37 -32.23 -8.38
CA LEU A 885 83.14 -31.70 -7.22
C LEU A 885 82.49 -30.86 -6.08
N SER A 886 82.07 -31.59 -5.03
CA SER A 886 82.72 -31.64 -3.69
C SER A 886 82.75 -30.45 -2.69
N MET A 887 82.20 -30.75 -1.49
CA MET A 887 82.76 -30.54 -0.12
C MET A 887 82.46 -29.30 0.75
N GLU A 888 82.14 -29.64 2.01
CA GLU A 888 82.39 -28.96 3.31
C GLU A 888 81.72 -27.61 3.70
N GLY A 889 81.50 -27.47 5.02
CA GLY A 889 81.12 -26.22 5.71
C GLY A 889 82.33 -25.65 6.51
N PRO A 890 82.16 -24.94 7.66
CA PRO A 890 80.95 -24.78 8.48
C PRO A 890 80.72 -23.34 9.06
N THR A 891 79.91 -23.24 10.12
CA THR A 891 79.86 -22.20 11.19
C THR A 891 79.36 -20.76 10.94
N ASN A 892 78.26 -20.43 11.63
CA ASN A 892 77.99 -19.24 12.49
C ASN A 892 78.02 -17.81 11.83
N MET A 893 77.23 -16.80 12.26
CA MET A 893 76.83 -16.46 13.63
C MET A 893 75.68 -15.42 13.74
N SER A 894 74.66 -15.67 14.59
CA SER A 894 73.71 -14.71 15.22
C SER A 894 72.72 -13.91 14.31
N LYS A 895 71.49 -13.56 14.73
CA LYS A 895 70.95 -13.36 16.09
C LYS A 895 69.58 -14.02 16.36
N ASN A 896 69.36 -14.27 17.65
CA ASN A 896 68.17 -14.85 18.30
C ASN A 896 67.15 -13.71 18.65
N CYS A 897 65.96 -13.93 19.24
CA CYS A 897 65.50 -15.01 20.12
C CYS A 897 64.02 -15.42 19.98
N ASP A 898 63.79 -16.65 20.43
CA ASP A 898 62.52 -17.37 20.59
C ASP A 898 61.82 -17.08 21.94
N ALA A 899 60.55 -17.45 22.04
CA ALA A 899 59.94 -18.27 23.12
C ALA A 899 58.42 -18.36 22.85
N ALA A 900 57.81 -19.51 22.52
CA ALA A 900 57.71 -20.82 23.20
C ALA A 900 56.45 -20.93 24.08
N VAL A 901 55.87 -22.14 24.13
CA VAL A 901 54.53 -22.44 24.67
C VAL A 901 54.59 -22.83 26.16
N SER A 902 53.55 -22.52 26.91
CA SER A 902 53.22 -23.19 28.18
C SER A 902 51.72 -23.44 28.31
N VAL A 903 51.34 -24.40 29.16
CA VAL A 903 49.98 -24.94 29.36
C VAL A 903 49.70 -25.08 30.86
N ASP A 904 48.43 -24.92 31.24
CA ASP A 904 47.79 -25.19 32.54
C ASP A 904 48.32 -24.53 33.83
N SER A 905 47.39 -23.83 34.52
CA SER A 905 47.10 -24.04 35.94
C SER A 905 45.74 -23.40 36.32
N LEU A 906 45.14 -23.85 37.43
CA LEU A 906 43.79 -23.46 37.90
C LEU A 906 43.81 -22.61 39.19
N ALA A 907 42.61 -22.12 39.55
CA ALA A 907 42.18 -21.62 40.87
C ALA A 907 42.57 -20.15 41.25
N MET A 908 41.80 -19.41 42.06
CA MET A 908 40.52 -19.75 42.73
C MET A 908 39.52 -18.57 42.84
N GLU A 909 38.32 -18.86 43.36
CA GLU A 909 37.12 -18.03 43.57
C GLU A 909 37.29 -16.85 44.55
N VAL A 910 36.33 -15.91 44.78
CA VAL A 910 34.85 -15.84 44.61
C VAL A 910 34.49 -14.40 44.14
N GLN A 911 33.29 -13.95 43.72
CA GLN A 911 31.86 -14.38 43.73
C GLN A 911 31.23 -13.83 42.40
N GLU A 912 29.94 -13.78 42.03
CA GLU A 912 28.59 -13.89 42.64
C GLU A 912 27.59 -14.64 41.72
N SER A 913 26.39 -14.95 42.22
CA SER A 913 25.37 -15.76 41.52
C SER A 913 24.14 -14.98 41.05
N ALA A 914 24.00 -14.76 39.73
CA ALA A 914 22.73 -14.37 39.09
C ALA A 914 22.60 -14.80 37.61
N THR A 915 21.37 -15.20 37.22
CA THR A 915 20.81 -15.30 35.85
C THR A 915 21.70 -15.86 34.71
N SER A 916 21.75 -17.19 34.59
CA SER A 916 22.41 -17.91 33.48
C SER A 916 21.63 -17.93 32.14
N SER A 917 20.37 -17.47 32.12
CA SER A 917 19.50 -17.40 30.94
C SER A 917 19.90 -16.27 29.98
N ASP A 918 20.00 -15.04 30.48
CA ASP A 918 20.21 -13.85 29.65
C ASP A 918 21.57 -13.84 28.95
N GLN A 919 22.61 -14.38 29.58
CA GLN A 919 23.93 -14.47 28.95
C GLN A 919 23.93 -15.37 27.69
N LYS A 920 23.12 -16.44 27.66
CA LYS A 920 22.91 -17.24 26.44
C LYS A 920 22.19 -16.43 25.37
N ALA A 921 21.06 -15.81 25.72
CA ALA A 921 20.29 -14.98 24.79
C ALA A 921 21.11 -13.79 24.23
N ILE A 922 22.02 -13.22 25.02
CA ILE A 922 22.94 -12.15 24.60
C ILE A 922 24.07 -12.71 23.71
N LYS A 923 24.63 -13.90 24.01
CA LYS A 923 25.60 -14.58 23.12
C LYS A 923 24.96 -14.93 21.78
N GLU A 924 23.72 -15.42 21.76
CA GLU A 924 22.98 -15.76 20.55
C GLU A 924 22.59 -14.52 19.74
N LYS A 925 22.06 -13.47 20.38
CA LYS A 925 21.83 -12.17 19.73
C LYS A 925 23.12 -11.56 19.18
N LYS A 926 24.27 -11.73 19.85
CA LYS A 926 25.59 -11.35 19.30
C LYS A 926 26.00 -12.24 18.12
N LYS A 927 25.79 -13.57 18.18
CA LYS A 927 26.06 -14.50 17.06
C LYS A 927 25.22 -14.16 15.83
N ALA A 928 23.91 -13.98 15.97
CA ALA A 928 23.00 -13.59 14.90
C ALA A 928 23.33 -12.21 14.29
N LYS A 929 23.68 -11.23 15.15
CA LYS A 929 24.11 -9.89 14.70
C LYS A 929 25.50 -9.89 14.07
N CYS A 930 26.33 -10.90 14.33
CA CYS A 930 27.61 -11.14 13.65
C CYS A 930 27.42 -11.89 12.32
N SER A 931 26.51 -12.86 12.26
CA SER A 931 26.09 -13.54 11.02
C SER A 931 25.57 -12.52 9.99
N ARG A 932 24.60 -11.66 10.36
CA ARG A 932 24.12 -10.57 9.49
C ARG A 932 25.22 -9.59 9.03
N LYS A 933 26.36 -9.50 9.73
CA LYS A 933 27.52 -8.69 9.33
C LYS A 933 28.47 -9.38 8.35
N LYS A 934 28.34 -10.69 8.12
CA LYS A 934 29.16 -11.48 7.19
C LYS A 934 28.44 -11.80 5.86
N GLN A 935 27.18 -11.42 5.71
CA GLN A 935 26.48 -11.56 4.43
C GLN A 935 26.99 -10.45 3.49
N LEU A 936 27.63 -10.82 2.37
CA LEU A 936 28.25 -9.87 1.44
C LEU A 936 27.24 -8.80 0.98
N VAL A 937 26.09 -9.25 0.51
CA VAL A 937 24.95 -8.39 0.16
C VAL A 937 24.21 -7.98 1.43
N GLN A 938 24.51 -6.78 1.95
CA GLN A 938 23.82 -6.21 3.11
C GLN A 938 22.33 -5.96 2.81
N GLU A 939 21.42 -6.14 3.77
CA GLU A 939 20.02 -5.67 3.63
C GLU A 939 19.94 -4.13 3.56
N GLU A 940 18.85 -3.58 3.03
CA GLU A 940 18.64 -2.12 2.96
C GLU A 940 18.37 -1.56 4.37
N GLU A 941 19.27 -0.73 4.91
CA GLU A 941 19.06 -0.01 6.16
C GLU A 941 17.94 1.04 6.03
N ARG A 942 16.71 0.63 6.32
CA ARG A 942 15.54 1.51 6.38
C ARG A 942 15.52 2.25 7.72
N VAL A 943 15.76 3.57 7.68
CA VAL A 943 15.60 4.46 8.83
C VAL A 943 14.15 4.42 9.32
N ARG A 944 13.92 3.79 10.47
CA ARG A 944 12.59 3.67 11.10
C ARG A 944 12.24 4.97 11.84
N GLY A 945 11.16 5.64 11.47
CA GLY A 945 10.64 6.84 12.15
C GLY A 945 10.30 8.00 11.20
N ARG A 946 10.07 9.19 11.75
CA ARG A 946 9.75 10.41 10.98
C ARG A 946 10.97 10.94 10.23
N VAL A 947 10.78 11.39 9.00
CA VAL A 947 11.82 12.08 8.22
C VAL A 947 12.22 13.37 8.94
N SER A 948 13.52 13.54 9.23
CA SER A 948 13.99 14.72 9.96
C SER A 948 13.87 16.00 9.14
N MET A 949 13.52 17.12 9.78
CA MET A 949 13.37 18.42 9.10
C MET A 949 14.65 18.89 8.38
N ARG A 950 15.82 18.39 8.81
CA ARG A 950 17.11 18.61 8.13
C ARG A 950 17.11 18.10 6.68
N VAL A 951 16.38 17.03 6.36
CA VAL A 951 16.27 16.50 4.99
C VAL A 951 15.51 17.48 4.10
N TYR A 952 14.31 17.92 4.53
CA TYR A 952 13.51 18.92 3.81
C TYR A 952 14.30 20.22 3.60
N LEU A 953 14.94 20.75 4.65
CA LEU A 953 15.78 21.95 4.55
C LEU A 953 16.98 21.75 3.60
N SER A 954 17.60 20.57 3.57
CA SER A 954 18.70 20.27 2.64
C SER A 954 18.27 20.21 1.17
N TYR A 955 17.06 19.73 0.90
CA TYR A 955 16.45 19.74 -0.43
C TYR A 955 16.05 21.16 -0.84
N MET A 956 15.42 21.91 0.07
CA MET A 956 15.08 23.33 -0.11
C MET A 956 16.32 24.20 -0.38
N ALA A 957 17.45 23.92 0.28
CA ALA A 957 18.72 24.61 0.04
C ALA A 957 19.50 24.10 -1.19
N ALA A 958 19.06 23.01 -1.85
CA ALA A 958 19.78 22.42 -2.98
C ALA A 958 19.83 23.38 -4.17
N ALA A 959 18.69 23.92 -4.59
CA ALA A 959 18.58 24.93 -5.63
C ALA A 959 18.79 26.35 -5.06
N TYR A 960 19.66 27.15 -5.68
CA TYR A 960 19.86 28.58 -5.39
C TYR A 960 19.98 28.97 -3.90
N LYS A 961 20.51 28.08 -3.04
CA LYS A 961 20.55 28.23 -1.57
C LYS A 961 19.18 28.53 -0.92
N GLY A 962 18.08 28.15 -1.58
CA GLY A 962 16.71 28.38 -1.11
C GLY A 962 16.06 29.70 -1.55
N LEU A 963 16.75 30.58 -2.29
CA LEU A 963 16.28 31.93 -2.65
C LEU A 963 14.93 31.96 -3.39
N LEU A 964 14.61 30.92 -4.18
CA LEU A 964 13.34 30.84 -4.92
C LEU A 964 12.12 30.59 -4.00
N ILE A 965 12.31 30.09 -2.78
CA ILE A 965 11.21 29.57 -1.96
C ILE A 965 10.32 30.70 -1.38
N PRO A 966 10.88 31.81 -0.84
CA PRO A 966 10.07 32.98 -0.49
C PRO A 966 9.29 33.54 -1.70
N LEU A 967 9.86 33.52 -2.90
CA LEU A 967 9.20 33.98 -4.13
C LEU A 967 8.03 33.06 -4.53
N ILE A 968 8.18 31.74 -4.41
CA ILE A 968 7.10 30.77 -4.62
C ILE A 968 5.95 31.00 -3.63
N ILE A 969 6.26 31.21 -2.35
CA ILE A 969 5.28 31.49 -1.28
C ILE A 969 4.56 32.81 -1.54
N LEU A 970 5.29 33.87 -1.91
CA LEU A 970 4.73 35.18 -2.23
C LEU A 970 3.80 35.12 -3.45
N ALA A 971 4.21 34.46 -4.54
CA ALA A 971 3.37 34.29 -5.72
C ALA A 971 2.09 33.49 -5.41
N GLN A 972 2.18 32.44 -4.58
CA GLN A 972 1.01 31.68 -4.12
C GLN A 972 0.08 32.52 -3.23
N ALA A 973 0.62 33.36 -2.35
CA ALA A 973 -0.17 34.25 -1.50
C ALA A 973 -0.88 35.34 -2.31
N LEU A 974 -0.22 35.92 -3.30
CA LEU A 974 -0.80 36.93 -4.21
C LEU A 974 -1.89 36.31 -5.11
N PHE A 975 -1.68 35.10 -5.62
CA PHE A 975 -2.72 34.33 -6.31
C PHE A 975 -3.97 34.14 -5.43
N GLN A 976 -3.78 33.63 -4.21
CA GLN A 976 -4.87 33.36 -3.27
C GLN A 976 -5.62 34.64 -2.88
N PHE A 977 -4.89 35.74 -2.63
CA PHE A 977 -5.46 37.05 -2.31
C PHE A 977 -6.30 37.61 -3.47
N LEU A 978 -5.78 37.60 -4.69
CA LEU A 978 -6.50 38.11 -5.86
C LEU A 978 -7.71 37.24 -6.23
N GLN A 979 -7.63 35.91 -6.04
CA GLN A 979 -8.77 35.03 -6.23
C GLN A 979 -9.88 35.29 -5.19
N ILE A 980 -9.52 35.55 -3.93
CA ILE A 980 -10.47 35.96 -2.88
C ILE A 980 -11.08 37.33 -3.22
N ALA A 981 -10.27 38.31 -3.63
CA ALA A 981 -10.74 39.64 -3.99
C ALA A 981 -11.68 39.63 -5.21
N SER A 982 -11.36 38.84 -6.24
CA SER A 982 -12.18 38.63 -7.44
C SER A 982 -13.55 38.03 -7.10
N ASN A 983 -13.58 36.97 -6.28
CA ASN A 983 -14.83 36.37 -5.79
C ASN A 983 -15.64 37.35 -4.92
N TRP A 984 -14.98 38.07 -3.99
CA TRP A 984 -15.64 39.05 -3.11
C TRP A 984 -16.25 40.22 -3.90
N TRP A 985 -15.55 40.71 -4.92
CA TRP A 985 -16.02 41.78 -5.79
C TRP A 985 -17.32 41.40 -6.51
N MET A 986 -17.37 40.20 -7.11
CA MET A 986 -18.57 39.68 -7.78
C MET A 986 -19.75 39.45 -6.82
N ALA A 987 -19.49 39.05 -5.57
CA ALA A 987 -20.54 38.88 -4.56
C ALA A 987 -21.07 40.22 -4.02
N TRP A 988 -20.21 41.25 -3.90
CA TRP A 988 -20.53 42.54 -3.27
C TRP A 988 -21.23 43.55 -4.19
N ALA A 989 -20.90 43.54 -5.49
CA ALA A 989 -21.39 44.52 -6.47
C ALA A 989 -22.74 44.14 -7.11
N ASN A 990 -23.02 42.84 -7.24
CA ASN A 990 -24.30 42.34 -7.76
C ASN A 990 -25.44 42.49 -6.73
N PRO A 991 -26.70 42.66 -7.19
CA PRO A 991 -27.85 42.61 -6.31
C PRO A 991 -27.98 41.22 -5.66
N GLN A 992 -28.40 41.21 -4.39
CA GLN A 992 -28.58 39.97 -3.63
C GLN A 992 -29.93 39.30 -3.92
N THR A 993 -30.91 40.09 -4.38
CA THR A 993 -32.27 39.66 -4.75
C THR A 993 -32.65 40.26 -6.10
N GLU A 994 -33.43 39.53 -6.89
CA GLU A 994 -34.01 40.00 -8.15
C GLU A 994 -34.83 41.28 -7.93
N GLY A 995 -34.70 42.26 -8.83
CA GLY A 995 -35.32 43.58 -8.70
C GLY A 995 -34.50 44.59 -7.88
N GLY A 996 -33.44 44.18 -7.19
CA GLY A 996 -32.50 45.10 -6.54
C GLY A 996 -31.65 45.88 -7.55
N GLN A 997 -31.41 47.18 -7.32
CA GLN A 997 -30.51 47.96 -8.17
C GLN A 997 -29.05 47.47 -8.03
N PRO A 998 -28.31 47.29 -9.14
CA PRO A 998 -26.89 46.93 -9.08
C PRO A 998 -26.07 48.11 -8.54
N ARG A 999 -25.10 47.85 -7.66
CA ARG A 999 -24.29 48.90 -7.02
C ARG A 999 -23.28 49.57 -7.95
N VAL A 1000 -22.98 48.93 -9.07
CA VAL A 1000 -21.97 49.34 -10.06
C VAL A 1000 -22.52 48.98 -11.45
N ASN A 1001 -22.20 49.77 -12.47
CA ASN A 1001 -22.51 49.43 -13.86
C ASN A 1001 -21.97 48.02 -14.21
N PRO A 1002 -22.79 47.09 -14.75
CA PRO A 1002 -22.39 45.72 -15.08
C PRO A 1002 -21.11 45.60 -15.93
N MET A 1003 -20.85 46.54 -16.84
CA MET A 1003 -19.63 46.55 -17.66
C MET A 1003 -18.37 46.85 -16.83
N ILE A 1004 -18.47 47.77 -15.85
CA ILE A 1004 -17.37 48.11 -14.93
C ILE A 1004 -17.12 46.95 -13.95
N LEU A 1005 -18.20 46.34 -13.45
CA LEU A 1005 -18.17 45.14 -12.61
C LEU A 1005 -17.40 44.01 -13.30
N LEU A 1006 -17.79 43.66 -14.54
CA LEU A 1006 -17.14 42.61 -15.32
C LEU A 1006 -15.68 42.94 -15.64
N GLY A 1007 -15.37 44.19 -16.03
CA GLY A 1007 -14.00 44.63 -16.29
C GLY A 1007 -13.06 44.50 -15.09
N VAL A 1008 -13.48 44.94 -13.90
CA VAL A 1008 -12.68 44.82 -12.67
C VAL A 1008 -12.55 43.35 -12.22
N TYR A 1009 -13.61 42.56 -12.34
CA TYR A 1009 -13.55 41.12 -12.10
C TYR A 1009 -12.49 40.44 -12.99
N MET A 1010 -12.52 40.73 -14.30
CA MET A 1010 -11.59 40.17 -15.28
C MET A 1010 -10.15 40.57 -14.99
N ALA A 1011 -9.89 41.82 -14.62
CA ALA A 1011 -8.56 42.29 -14.24
C ALA A 1011 -8.00 41.55 -13.00
N LEU A 1012 -8.79 41.44 -11.93
CA LEU A 1012 -8.40 40.71 -10.71
C LEU A 1012 -8.19 39.22 -10.98
N ALA A 1013 -9.09 38.60 -11.76
CA ALA A 1013 -9.03 37.19 -12.09
C ALA A 1013 -7.80 36.88 -12.97
N PHE A 1014 -7.57 37.65 -14.04
CA PHE A 1014 -6.42 37.47 -14.93
C PHE A 1014 -5.09 37.70 -14.18
N GLY A 1015 -5.04 38.71 -13.30
CA GLY A 1015 -3.92 38.92 -12.39
C GLY A 1015 -3.65 37.71 -11.52
N SER A 1016 -4.69 37.06 -10.97
CA SER A 1016 -4.53 35.80 -10.23
C SER A 1016 -3.93 34.69 -11.11
N SER A 1017 -4.40 34.52 -12.35
CA SER A 1017 -3.88 33.52 -13.30
C SER A 1017 -2.38 33.74 -13.60
N TRP A 1018 -1.96 35.00 -13.72
CA TRP A 1018 -0.54 35.35 -13.88
C TRP A 1018 0.32 34.95 -12.66
N PHE A 1019 -0.18 35.11 -11.43
CA PHE A 1019 0.56 34.70 -10.23
C PHE A 1019 0.67 33.18 -10.05
N ILE A 1020 -0.35 32.39 -10.41
CA ILE A 1020 -0.24 30.92 -10.41
C ILE A 1020 0.72 30.42 -11.52
N PHE A 1021 0.81 31.11 -12.66
CA PHE A 1021 1.82 30.87 -13.70
C PHE A 1021 3.25 31.17 -13.20
N MET A 1022 3.48 32.37 -12.65
CA MET A 1022 4.74 32.75 -11.97
C MET A 1022 5.17 31.68 -10.96
N ARG A 1023 4.26 31.27 -10.07
CA ARG A 1023 4.51 30.20 -9.09
C ARG A 1023 4.86 28.86 -9.75
N ALA A 1024 4.17 28.48 -10.83
CA ALA A 1024 4.47 27.22 -11.54
C ALA A 1024 5.87 27.24 -12.20
N VAL A 1025 6.27 28.35 -12.82
CA VAL A 1025 7.61 28.53 -13.40
C VAL A 1025 8.70 28.54 -12.31
N LEU A 1026 8.44 29.17 -11.16
CA LEU A 1026 9.35 29.17 -10.00
C LEU A 1026 9.50 27.77 -9.38
N VAL A 1027 8.43 26.98 -9.30
CA VAL A 1027 8.49 25.57 -8.85
C VAL A 1027 9.26 24.70 -9.86
N ALA A 1028 9.06 24.90 -11.16
CA ALA A 1028 9.78 24.17 -12.22
C ALA A 1028 11.29 24.48 -12.22
N THR A 1029 11.69 25.77 -12.12
CA THR A 1029 13.10 26.18 -12.02
C THR A 1029 13.77 25.62 -10.76
N PHE A 1030 13.10 25.67 -9.61
CA PHE A 1030 13.56 25.07 -8.37
C PHE A 1030 13.78 23.56 -8.52
N GLY A 1031 12.77 22.84 -9.04
CA GLY A 1031 12.81 21.38 -9.23
C GLY A 1031 13.97 20.95 -10.13
N LEU A 1032 14.08 21.54 -11.33
CA LEU A 1032 15.17 21.29 -12.28
C LEU A 1032 16.55 21.46 -11.66
N ALA A 1033 16.78 22.57 -10.94
CA ALA A 1033 18.07 22.88 -10.33
C ALA A 1033 18.41 21.95 -9.15
N ALA A 1034 17.43 21.57 -8.33
CA ALA A 1034 17.63 20.60 -7.25
C ALA A 1034 17.93 19.20 -7.82
N ALA A 1035 17.10 18.75 -8.76
CA ALA A 1035 17.20 17.45 -9.42
C ALA A 1035 18.56 17.21 -10.10
N GLN A 1036 19.01 18.16 -10.94
CA GLN A 1036 20.28 18.05 -11.65
C GLN A 1036 21.49 18.02 -10.69
N LYS A 1037 21.45 18.82 -9.62
CA LYS A 1037 22.50 18.86 -8.60
C LYS A 1037 22.58 17.57 -7.78
N LEU A 1038 21.44 16.97 -7.46
CA LEU A 1038 21.36 15.67 -6.78
C LEU A 1038 21.89 14.54 -7.67
N PHE A 1039 21.46 14.47 -8.93
CA PHE A 1039 21.91 13.46 -9.89
C PHE A 1039 23.43 13.48 -10.08
N LEU A 1040 24.01 14.64 -10.40
CA LEU A 1040 25.44 14.77 -10.65
C LEU A 1040 26.27 14.44 -9.40
N LYS A 1041 25.79 14.81 -8.20
CA LYS A 1041 26.45 14.44 -6.94
C LYS A 1041 26.40 12.91 -6.72
N MET A 1042 25.25 12.29 -6.91
CA MET A 1042 25.07 10.84 -6.79
C MET A 1042 25.98 10.08 -7.78
N LEU A 1043 25.94 10.43 -9.06
CA LEU A 1043 26.71 9.76 -10.11
C LEU A 1043 28.23 9.82 -9.83
N ARG A 1044 28.73 11.00 -9.42
CA ARG A 1044 30.14 11.20 -9.02
C ARG A 1044 30.51 10.41 -7.77
N SER A 1045 29.61 10.27 -6.79
CA SER A 1045 29.83 9.42 -5.62
C SER A 1045 29.86 7.93 -5.94
N VAL A 1046 28.95 7.44 -6.81
CA VAL A 1046 28.91 6.03 -7.23
C VAL A 1046 30.18 5.65 -7.98
N PHE A 1047 30.59 6.42 -8.99
CA PHE A 1047 31.78 6.10 -9.78
C PHE A 1047 33.10 6.18 -8.97
N ARG A 1048 33.12 6.95 -7.88
CA ARG A 1048 34.25 7.02 -6.92
C ARG A 1048 34.21 5.95 -5.83
N ALA A 1049 33.18 5.11 -5.75
CA ALA A 1049 33.10 4.06 -4.74
C ALA A 1049 34.14 2.94 -4.97
N PRO A 1050 34.65 2.28 -3.91
CA PRO A 1050 35.54 1.13 -4.02
C PRO A 1050 34.79 -0.10 -4.56
N MET A 1051 35.52 -1.11 -5.06
CA MET A 1051 34.90 -2.34 -5.58
C MET A 1051 34.02 -3.05 -4.53
N SER A 1052 34.44 -3.05 -3.27
CA SER A 1052 33.70 -3.61 -2.13
C SER A 1052 32.30 -3.04 -1.94
N PHE A 1053 32.03 -1.80 -2.38
CA PHE A 1053 30.66 -1.25 -2.39
C PHE A 1053 29.78 -1.91 -3.45
N PHE A 1054 30.33 -2.25 -4.62
CA PHE A 1054 29.62 -2.95 -5.69
C PHE A 1054 29.44 -4.44 -5.38
N ASP A 1055 30.43 -5.06 -4.75
CA ASP A 1055 30.33 -6.45 -4.26
C ASP A 1055 29.27 -6.60 -3.15
N SER A 1056 29.06 -5.55 -2.33
CA SER A 1056 28.04 -5.54 -1.27
C SER A 1056 26.68 -4.96 -1.67
N THR A 1057 26.60 -4.24 -2.79
CA THR A 1057 25.41 -3.49 -3.22
C THR A 1057 24.99 -3.93 -4.63
N PRO A 1058 24.02 -4.85 -4.76
CA PRO A 1058 23.54 -5.34 -6.05
C PRO A 1058 23.20 -4.21 -7.01
N ALA A 1059 23.68 -4.33 -8.26
CA ALA A 1059 23.58 -3.28 -9.29
C ALA A 1059 22.14 -2.76 -9.46
N GLY A 1060 21.13 -3.63 -9.35
CA GLY A 1060 19.71 -3.24 -9.40
C GLY A 1060 19.27 -2.22 -8.34
N ARG A 1061 19.90 -2.18 -7.16
CA ARG A 1061 19.61 -1.14 -6.13
C ARG A 1061 20.14 0.23 -6.56
N ILE A 1062 21.37 0.24 -7.09
CA ILE A 1062 22.01 1.45 -7.60
C ILE A 1062 21.22 1.96 -8.81
N LEU A 1063 20.80 1.04 -9.70
CA LEU A 1063 19.94 1.33 -10.84
C LEU A 1063 18.60 1.95 -10.40
N ASN A 1064 17.91 1.36 -9.40
CA ASN A 1064 16.64 1.88 -8.86
C ASN A 1064 16.77 3.31 -8.30
N ARG A 1065 17.88 3.62 -7.61
CA ARG A 1065 18.17 4.99 -7.13
C ARG A 1065 18.42 5.96 -8.29
N VAL A 1066 19.06 5.49 -9.37
CA VAL A 1066 19.37 6.26 -10.58
C VAL A 1066 18.16 6.36 -11.55
N SER A 1067 17.13 5.53 -11.37
CA SER A 1067 15.92 5.46 -12.21
C SER A 1067 14.66 5.97 -11.51
N ILE A 1068 14.14 5.23 -10.53
CA ILE A 1068 12.85 5.45 -9.87
C ILE A 1068 12.95 6.66 -8.93
N ASP A 1069 13.91 6.63 -7.99
CA ASP A 1069 14.05 7.71 -7.01
C ASP A 1069 14.42 9.04 -7.69
N GLN A 1070 15.28 8.99 -8.71
CA GLN A 1070 15.57 10.17 -9.54
C GLN A 1070 14.32 10.65 -10.31
N SER A 1071 13.48 9.75 -10.83
CA SER A 1071 12.24 10.16 -11.50
C SER A 1071 11.26 10.87 -10.55
N VAL A 1072 11.17 10.41 -9.30
CA VAL A 1072 10.37 11.05 -8.25
C VAL A 1072 10.95 12.43 -7.87
N VAL A 1073 12.27 12.58 -7.85
CA VAL A 1073 12.94 13.89 -7.66
C VAL A 1073 12.75 14.82 -8.86
N ASP A 1074 12.74 14.30 -10.09
CA ASP A 1074 12.59 15.04 -11.35
C ASP A 1074 11.15 15.52 -11.58
N LEU A 1075 10.15 14.70 -11.24
CA LEU A 1075 8.74 14.90 -11.67
C LEU A 1075 7.73 15.05 -10.53
N ASP A 1076 7.92 14.45 -9.34
CA ASP A 1076 6.92 14.47 -8.27
C ASP A 1076 7.21 15.52 -7.20
N ILE A 1077 8.37 15.43 -6.53
CA ILE A 1077 8.66 16.19 -5.30
C ILE A 1077 8.44 17.71 -5.46
N PRO A 1078 8.85 18.38 -6.56
CA PRO A 1078 8.61 19.82 -6.74
C PRO A 1078 7.12 20.18 -6.72
N PHE A 1079 6.27 19.40 -7.40
CA PHE A 1079 4.83 19.65 -7.46
C PHE A 1079 4.12 19.26 -6.16
N ARG A 1080 4.52 18.15 -5.52
CA ARG A 1080 3.94 17.75 -4.22
C ARG A 1080 4.25 18.79 -3.13
N LEU A 1081 5.48 19.29 -3.08
CA LEU A 1081 5.89 20.35 -2.13
C LEU A 1081 5.19 21.68 -2.43
N GLY A 1082 5.15 22.10 -3.70
CA GLY A 1082 4.43 23.32 -4.12
C GLY A 1082 2.91 23.21 -3.94
N GLY A 1083 2.35 22.00 -4.05
CA GLY A 1083 0.94 21.70 -3.78
C GLY A 1083 0.59 21.78 -2.30
N PHE A 1084 1.42 21.21 -1.42
CA PHE A 1084 1.26 21.34 0.04
C PHE A 1084 1.31 22.79 0.51
N ALA A 1085 2.24 23.61 -0.03
CA ALA A 1085 2.27 25.04 0.24
C ALA A 1085 0.99 25.75 -0.27
N SER A 1086 0.52 25.39 -1.48
CA SER A 1086 -0.72 25.92 -2.07
C SER A 1086 -1.95 25.64 -1.21
N THR A 1087 -2.19 24.38 -0.82
CA THR A 1087 -3.38 24.00 -0.03
C THR A 1087 -3.33 24.59 1.38
N THR A 1088 -2.15 24.71 1.99
CA THR A 1088 -1.98 25.35 3.31
C THR A 1088 -2.32 26.84 3.25
N ILE A 1089 -1.79 27.57 2.26
CA ILE A 1089 -2.07 29.00 2.06
C ILE A 1089 -3.56 29.23 1.70
N GLN A 1090 -4.14 28.34 0.89
CA GLN A 1090 -5.56 28.38 0.54
C GLN A 1090 -6.46 28.16 1.76
N LEU A 1091 -6.16 27.17 2.61
CA LEU A 1091 -6.89 26.91 3.85
C LEU A 1091 -6.85 28.09 4.80
N LEU A 1092 -5.65 28.68 5.02
CA LEU A 1092 -5.49 29.88 5.85
C LEU A 1092 -6.25 31.08 5.27
N GLY A 1093 -6.24 31.27 3.94
CA GLY A 1093 -7.01 32.30 3.26
C GLY A 1093 -8.52 32.14 3.45
N ILE A 1094 -9.05 30.91 3.33
CA ILE A 1094 -10.47 30.60 3.56
C ILE A 1094 -10.84 30.87 5.03
N VAL A 1095 -10.04 30.40 6.00
CA VAL A 1095 -10.27 30.67 7.42
C VAL A 1095 -10.23 32.17 7.73
N GLY A 1096 -9.33 32.93 7.12
CA GLY A 1096 -9.27 34.39 7.25
C GLY A 1096 -10.51 35.11 6.74
N VAL A 1097 -11.02 34.72 5.56
CA VAL A 1097 -12.28 35.26 5.01
C VAL A 1097 -13.47 34.90 5.90
N MET A 1098 -13.59 33.64 6.33
CA MET A 1098 -14.68 33.21 7.20
C MET A 1098 -14.64 33.93 8.56
N THR A 1099 -13.45 34.12 9.15
CA THR A 1099 -13.27 34.86 10.41
C THR A 1099 -13.73 36.31 10.30
N LYS A 1100 -13.52 36.96 9.14
CA LYS A 1100 -13.99 38.34 8.89
C LYS A 1100 -15.52 38.44 8.80
N VAL A 1101 -16.20 37.39 8.34
CA VAL A 1101 -17.67 37.35 8.18
C VAL A 1101 -18.34 36.88 9.48
N THR A 1102 -17.82 35.83 10.10
CA THR A 1102 -18.34 35.22 11.33
C THR A 1102 -17.19 34.73 12.22
N TRP A 1103 -16.74 35.59 13.15
CA TRP A 1103 -15.61 35.30 14.04
C TRP A 1103 -15.77 34.01 14.86
N GLN A 1104 -17.02 33.61 15.14
CA GLN A 1104 -17.39 32.40 15.87
C GLN A 1104 -16.84 31.12 15.21
N VAL A 1105 -16.55 31.14 13.90
CA VAL A 1105 -15.96 30.00 13.16
C VAL A 1105 -14.61 29.59 13.75
N LEU A 1106 -13.84 30.50 14.36
CA LEU A 1106 -12.57 30.16 15.03
C LEU A 1106 -12.76 29.12 16.15
N LEU A 1107 -13.90 29.15 16.85
CA LEU A 1107 -14.21 28.21 17.94
C LEU A 1107 -14.45 26.78 17.44
N LEU A 1108 -14.75 26.60 16.14
CA LEU A 1108 -14.87 25.30 15.47
C LEU A 1108 -13.55 24.87 14.80
N VAL A 1109 -12.82 25.83 14.21
CA VAL A 1109 -11.55 25.57 13.52
C VAL A 1109 -10.48 25.04 14.47
N VAL A 1110 -10.37 25.55 15.70
CA VAL A 1110 -9.35 25.11 16.66
C VAL A 1110 -9.54 23.64 17.10
N PRO A 1111 -10.73 23.19 17.58
CA PRO A 1111 -10.97 21.77 17.86
C PRO A 1111 -10.79 20.87 16.63
N MET A 1112 -11.23 21.32 15.44
CA MET A 1112 -11.05 20.57 14.19
C MET A 1112 -9.57 20.40 13.83
N ALA A 1113 -8.75 21.45 13.97
CA ALA A 1113 -7.32 21.38 13.74
C ALA A 1113 -6.63 20.40 14.72
N VAL A 1114 -7.02 20.40 16.00
CA VAL A 1114 -6.52 19.43 16.99
C VAL A 1114 -6.92 18.00 16.62
N ALA A 1115 -8.16 17.76 16.18
CA ALA A 1115 -8.62 16.44 15.74
C ALA A 1115 -7.86 15.95 14.49
N CYS A 1116 -7.66 16.82 13.50
CA CYS A 1116 -6.87 16.51 12.30
C CYS A 1116 -5.40 16.20 12.63
N LEU A 1117 -4.76 16.99 13.50
CA LEU A 1117 -3.40 16.73 13.97
C LEU A 1117 -3.30 15.41 14.74
N TRP A 1118 -4.31 15.07 15.56
CA TRP A 1118 -4.35 13.80 16.28
C TRP A 1118 -4.46 12.60 15.31
N MET A 1119 -5.32 12.69 14.29
CA MET A 1119 -5.39 11.67 13.23
C MET A 1119 -4.08 11.58 12.44
N GLN A 1120 -3.43 12.70 12.11
CA GLN A 1120 -2.12 12.75 11.44
C GLN A 1120 -0.94 12.26 12.31
N VAL A 1121 -1.18 11.95 13.59
CA VAL A 1121 -0.19 11.31 14.49
C VAL A 1121 -0.46 9.80 14.64
N ILE A 1122 -1.64 9.32 14.23
CA ILE A 1122 -2.06 7.90 14.23
C ILE A 1122 -1.85 7.25 12.86
N ILE A 1123 -1.84 8.04 11.78
CA ILE A 1123 -1.53 7.66 10.39
C ILE A 1123 -0.04 7.88 10.12
#